data_AF-A0A4Z0MVV2-F1
#
_entry.id   AF-A0A4Z0MVV2-F1
#
_cell.length_a   1.000
_cell.length_b   1.000
_cell.length_c   1.000
_cell.angle_alpha   90.00
_cell.angle_beta   90.00
_cell.angle_gamma   90.00
#
_symmetry.space_group_name_H-M   'P 1'
#
loop_
_entity.id
_entity.type
_entity.pdbx_description
1 polymer ?
#
loop_
_entity_poly.entity_id
_entity_poly.type
_entity_poly.pdbx_seq_one_letter_code
_entity_poly.pdbx_strand_id
1 'polypeptide(L)'
;MRAQVTPLFLLLMLLTSRLTVAQVRQEYVLDTDWRFMKGDVPDAAKPNFKDAGWQKVTIPHDWAIYGPFDGNNDLQAVKIEQNNEQKATLKAGRTGGLPFIGTGWYRRTLSVPGFGAGKRAVLLFDGAMSNAHVFVNGREVGSWPYGYNSFSFDITSFLQAGGNNTLAVRLQNQAESSRWYPGAGLYRNVHLIVTNDVHIPVWGTYLTTPEINTEYAKVRLKTKVEAATAATAPLRLQTEIHDAAGQVVATVTTPLAATGGQEFEQNLVVKAPKLWSPETPVLYTAYSKLYAGEELRDEYSTRFGIRSFRFDATKGFSLNGQLRKFKGVCNHHDLGPLGAAINVAALRRQLTLLKEMGCDAIRTTHNMPAPELVSLCDEMGFMLMVESFDEWKTPKVKNGYSQYFDQWAEKDLVNMVQRDRNHPSVIMWSIGNEVPDQSMPGGNKLAKQLQDIVHREDPSRPVTAGMDRIDDAIKNNFASVLDIPGFNYKPHRYPEAHSKLPQGFLLGSETASTVSSRGVYKFPVVVAKDKKYSDNQSSSYDLEACNWSQTPDEEFVVQDDLPYVLGEFVWTGFDYLGEPTPYDEKWPSHSSYFGIMDLATMPKDRFYLYRARWNTASPTLHLLPHWTWPGREGQTTPVFCYTSYPSAELFVNGKSQGRQTKSTTGTPQARYRLMWNEVKYEPGSIKVVAYDAQGKAVAEEEVKTAGKPHHIKLVADRTNLTADGHDLAYVTARVEDAQGNLCPEASNQLQFSVSGAGRFRAAANGNAASLELFHEPRMQAFQGQVVALVQATNQAGPVQLKVAGKGLKSAVISLKTEQPAKQK
;
A
#
# COMPACT_ATOMS: atom_id res chain seq x y z
N MET A 1 -29.27 -62.61 61.96
CA MET A 1 -29.87 -61.25 61.88
C MET A 1 -28.75 -60.23 61.72
N ARG A 2 -29.02 -59.14 60.97
CA ARG A 2 -28.32 -57.83 60.92
C ARG A 2 -26.89 -57.71 61.50
N ALA A 3 -25.92 -57.37 60.64
CA ALA A 3 -24.94 -56.30 60.86
C ALA A 3 -24.39 -55.81 59.49
N GLN A 4 -23.90 -54.57 59.43
CA GLN A 4 -23.56 -53.85 58.19
C GLN A 4 -22.20 -54.27 57.60
N VAL A 5 -22.06 -54.16 56.27
CA VAL A 5 -20.77 -54.23 55.56
C VAL A 5 -20.59 -52.94 54.75
N THR A 6 -19.43 -52.31 54.91
CA THR A 6 -19.05 -51.03 54.30
C THR A 6 -18.43 -51.23 52.91
N PRO A 7 -18.75 -50.41 51.88
CA PRO A 7 -17.97 -50.34 50.66
C PRO A 7 -16.90 -49.23 50.76
N LEU A 8 -15.63 -49.63 50.70
CA LEU A 8 -14.48 -48.72 50.62
C LEU A 8 -14.35 -48.20 49.17
N PHE A 9 -14.82 -46.97 48.91
CA PHE A 9 -14.63 -46.35 47.58
C PHE A 9 -13.23 -45.74 47.45
N LEU A 10 -12.45 -46.26 46.49
CA LEU A 10 -11.14 -45.72 46.12
C LEU A 10 -11.28 -44.30 45.55
N LEU A 11 -10.69 -43.31 46.22
CA LEU A 11 -10.56 -41.96 45.68
C LEU A 11 -9.30 -41.89 44.78
N LEU A 12 -9.45 -42.29 43.52
CA LEU A 12 -8.38 -42.12 42.52
C LEU A 12 -8.31 -40.64 42.11
N MET A 13 -7.42 -39.86 42.75
CA MET A 13 -7.17 -38.48 42.33
C MET A 13 -6.49 -38.45 40.95
N LEU A 14 -7.28 -38.12 39.92
CA LEU A 14 -6.77 -37.75 38.60
C LEU A 14 -6.02 -36.42 38.71
N LEU A 15 -4.71 -36.51 38.92
CA LEU A 15 -3.75 -35.44 38.62
C LEU A 15 -3.73 -35.22 37.10
N THR A 16 -4.71 -34.46 36.59
CA THR A 16 -4.60 -33.87 35.25
C THR A 16 -3.54 -32.79 35.31
N SER A 17 -2.28 -33.16 35.10
CA SER A 17 -1.21 -32.22 34.80
C SER A 17 -1.58 -31.47 33.53
N ARG A 18 -2.09 -30.25 33.69
CA ARG A 18 -2.14 -29.27 32.60
C ARG A 18 -0.70 -28.92 32.28
N LEU A 19 -0.09 -29.68 31.37
CA LEU A 19 1.11 -29.27 30.65
C LEU A 19 0.73 -28.05 29.81
N THR A 20 0.77 -26.88 30.44
CA THR A 20 0.91 -25.62 29.72
C THR A 20 2.26 -25.69 29.03
N VAL A 21 2.26 -26.07 27.75
CA VAL A 21 3.42 -25.90 26.87
C VAL A 21 3.72 -24.41 26.88
N ALA A 22 4.76 -24.01 27.60
CA ALA A 22 5.16 -22.62 27.67
C ALA A 22 5.62 -22.21 26.26
N GLN A 23 4.96 -21.22 25.67
CA GLN A 23 5.29 -20.73 24.34
C GLN A 23 6.74 -20.23 24.34
N VAL A 24 7.60 -20.89 23.57
CA VAL A 24 9.07 -20.73 23.65
C VAL A 24 9.55 -19.39 23.08
N ARG A 25 8.83 -18.90 22.06
CA ARG A 25 8.87 -17.56 21.48
C ARG A 25 7.60 -16.81 21.84
N GLN A 26 7.73 -15.54 22.19
CA GLN A 26 6.62 -14.65 22.49
C GLN A 26 6.81 -13.35 21.72
N GLU A 27 5.79 -12.93 20.98
CA GLU A 27 5.83 -11.72 20.17
C GLU A 27 4.66 -10.81 20.58
N TYR A 28 4.98 -9.55 20.89
CA TYR A 28 4.03 -8.57 21.42
C TYR A 28 4.04 -7.32 20.55
N VAL A 29 2.91 -7.01 19.92
CA VAL A 29 2.72 -5.69 19.29
C VAL A 29 2.60 -4.65 20.40
N LEU A 30 3.48 -3.66 20.38
CA LEU A 30 3.55 -2.57 21.34
C LEU A 30 2.68 -1.39 20.87
N ASP A 31 1.39 -1.60 20.63
CA ASP A 31 0.49 -0.57 20.04
C ASP A 31 0.05 0.49 21.07
N THR A 32 -0.20 0.08 22.31
CA THR A 32 -0.87 0.87 23.37
C THR A 32 0.10 1.37 24.44
N ASP A 33 -0.40 2.20 25.38
CA ASP A 33 0.34 2.77 26.52
C ASP A 33 1.54 3.67 26.19
N TRP A 34 1.54 4.31 25.02
CA TRP A 34 2.53 5.33 24.68
C TRP A 34 2.17 6.73 25.18
N ARG A 35 3.22 7.46 25.53
CA ARG A 35 3.23 8.90 25.76
C ARG A 35 3.98 9.58 24.62
N PHE A 36 3.41 10.66 24.09
CA PHE A 36 3.98 11.43 22.98
C PHE A 36 4.11 12.92 23.33
N MET A 37 5.19 13.53 22.87
CA MET A 37 5.40 14.97 22.86
C MET A 37 6.05 15.39 21.53
N LYS A 38 5.52 16.43 20.88
CA LYS A 38 6.17 17.10 19.76
C LYS A 38 7.12 18.18 20.29
N GLY A 39 8.29 18.30 19.65
CA GLY A 39 9.42 19.08 20.14
C GLY A 39 10.55 18.19 20.63
N ASP A 40 11.77 18.72 20.67
CA ASP A 40 12.91 18.00 21.25
C ASP A 40 12.98 18.28 22.75
N VAL A 41 12.96 17.22 23.56
CA VAL A 41 12.88 17.33 25.02
C VAL A 41 14.17 16.80 25.64
N PRO A 42 15.03 17.66 26.20
CA PRO A 42 16.20 17.24 26.96
C PRO A 42 15.80 16.24 28.06
N ASP A 43 16.68 15.28 28.35
CA ASP A 43 16.47 14.23 29.35
C ASP A 43 15.30 13.25 29.11
N ALA A 44 14.55 13.35 28.01
CA ALA A 44 13.43 12.44 27.72
C ALA A 44 13.82 10.95 27.54
N ALA A 45 15.10 10.62 27.40
CA ALA A 45 15.59 9.25 27.48
C ALA A 45 15.63 8.69 28.93
N LYS A 46 15.80 9.55 29.96
CA LYS A 46 16.04 9.10 31.35
C LYS A 46 14.87 8.29 31.90
N PRO A 47 15.08 7.20 32.65
CA PRO A 47 13.98 6.36 33.14
C PRO A 47 13.02 7.13 34.06
N ASN A 48 13.56 7.98 34.93
CA ASN A 48 12.84 8.79 35.91
C ASN A 48 12.27 10.11 35.37
N PHE A 49 12.33 10.35 34.05
CA PHE A 49 11.71 11.52 33.43
C PHE A 49 10.18 11.51 33.62
N LYS A 50 9.59 12.66 33.95
CA LYS A 50 8.16 12.81 34.25
C LYS A 50 7.35 13.13 33.00
N ASP A 51 6.82 12.10 32.34
CA ASP A 51 5.99 12.19 31.13
C ASP A 51 4.46 12.20 31.40
N ALA A 52 4.03 12.34 32.65
CA ALA A 52 2.61 12.23 33.02
C ALA A 52 1.68 13.21 32.27
N GLY A 53 2.19 14.40 31.92
CA GLY A 53 1.50 15.43 31.14
C GLY A 53 1.65 15.31 29.61
N TRP A 54 2.37 14.30 29.11
CA TRP A 54 2.47 14.04 27.67
C TRP A 54 1.19 13.39 27.15
N GLN A 55 0.89 13.63 25.87
CA GLN A 55 -0.29 13.09 25.19
C GLN A 55 -0.27 11.56 25.26
N LYS A 56 -1.38 10.93 25.63
CA LYS A 56 -1.54 9.48 25.47
C LYS A 56 -1.86 9.19 24.01
N VAL A 57 -1.12 8.27 23.39
CA VAL A 57 -1.34 7.85 22.00
C VAL A 57 -1.32 6.32 21.90
N THR A 58 -1.99 5.81 20.87
CA THR A 58 -1.80 4.46 20.34
C THR A 58 -0.95 4.61 19.08
N ILE A 59 0.07 3.78 18.92
CA ILE A 59 0.75 3.61 17.64
C ILE A 59 0.08 2.45 16.88
N PRO A 60 0.02 2.44 15.54
CA PRO A 60 0.61 3.38 14.59
C PRO A 60 0.13 4.85 14.75
N HIS A 61 1.08 5.78 14.84
CA HIS A 61 0.82 7.20 15.10
C HIS A 61 1.64 8.11 14.16
N ASP A 62 0.91 8.85 13.33
CA ASP A 62 1.41 9.98 12.56
C ASP A 62 0.93 11.26 13.27
N TRP A 63 1.84 12.09 13.78
CA TRP A 63 1.47 13.33 14.47
C TRP A 63 1.09 14.46 13.50
N ALA A 64 1.53 14.38 12.24
CA ALA A 64 1.44 15.49 11.31
C ALA A 64 0.05 15.60 10.66
N ILE A 65 -0.66 14.48 10.50
CA ILE A 65 -2.00 14.41 9.89
C ILE A 65 -3.08 15.20 10.66
N TYR A 66 -2.82 15.52 11.93
CA TYR A 66 -3.70 16.38 12.73
C TYR A 66 -3.56 17.87 12.37
N GLY A 67 -2.63 18.24 11.48
CA GLY A 67 -2.50 19.59 10.93
C GLY A 67 -2.01 20.64 11.94
N PRO A 68 -2.38 21.93 11.75
CA PRO A 68 -3.21 22.45 10.66
C PRO A 68 -2.51 22.39 9.28
N PHE A 69 -3.30 22.43 8.21
CA PHE A 69 -2.77 22.66 6.86
C PHE A 69 -2.33 24.12 6.71
N ASP A 70 -1.09 24.35 6.28
CA ASP A 70 -0.53 25.65 5.94
C ASP A 70 0.59 25.47 4.91
N GLY A 71 0.56 26.22 3.80
CA GLY A 71 1.59 26.16 2.76
C GLY A 71 2.98 26.57 3.27
N ASN A 72 3.06 27.29 4.40
CA ASN A 72 4.32 27.60 5.08
C ASN A 72 4.97 26.40 5.77
N ASN A 73 4.23 25.29 6.00
CA ASN A 73 4.79 24.08 6.62
C ASN A 73 5.81 23.36 5.71
N ASP A 74 5.72 23.54 4.38
CA ASP A 74 6.58 22.86 3.40
C ASP A 74 7.04 23.74 2.22
N LEU A 75 6.93 25.07 2.39
CA LEU A 75 7.32 26.08 1.41
C LEU A 75 8.80 25.97 1.06
N GLN A 76 9.11 25.85 -0.24
CA GLN A 76 10.48 25.66 -0.72
C GLN A 76 10.69 26.27 -2.11
N ALA A 77 11.86 26.88 -2.33
CA ALA A 77 12.27 27.40 -3.62
C ALA A 77 13.14 26.36 -4.33
N VAL A 78 12.57 25.60 -5.26
CA VAL A 78 13.19 24.40 -5.86
C VAL A 78 12.95 24.33 -7.36
N LYS A 79 13.91 23.73 -8.08
CA LYS A 79 13.79 23.35 -9.50
C LYS A 79 13.64 21.83 -9.56
N ILE A 80 12.50 21.33 -10.03
CA ILE A 80 12.23 19.90 -10.15
C ILE A 80 12.67 19.43 -11.55
N GLU A 81 13.85 18.81 -11.64
CA GLU A 81 14.41 18.38 -12.92
C GLU A 81 13.54 17.32 -13.63
N GLN A 82 12.94 16.42 -12.85
CA GLN A 82 12.02 15.38 -13.31
C GLN A 82 10.79 15.98 -14.03
N ASN A 83 10.36 17.18 -13.65
CA ASN A 83 9.24 17.90 -14.25
C ASN A 83 9.64 18.73 -15.50
N ASN A 84 10.89 18.60 -15.97
CA ASN A 84 11.53 19.41 -17.01
C ASN A 84 11.65 20.92 -16.67
N GLU A 85 11.69 21.28 -15.39
CA GLU A 85 11.76 22.69 -14.97
C GLU A 85 13.10 23.36 -15.29
N GLN A 86 13.04 24.56 -15.88
CA GLN A 86 14.22 25.32 -16.32
C GLN A 86 14.80 26.26 -15.25
N LYS A 87 14.03 26.56 -14.20
CA LYS A 87 14.41 27.45 -13.09
C LYS A 87 13.68 27.03 -11.82
N ALA A 88 14.22 27.40 -10.66
CA ALA A 88 13.52 27.19 -9.40
C ALA A 88 12.28 28.09 -9.31
N THR A 89 11.21 27.55 -8.75
CA THR A 89 10.00 28.30 -8.38
C THR A 89 9.62 27.99 -6.93
N LEU A 90 8.73 28.81 -6.36
CA LEU A 90 8.25 28.64 -5.00
C LEU A 90 7.12 27.60 -4.98
N LYS A 91 7.39 26.44 -4.39
CA LYS A 91 6.44 25.33 -4.27
C LYS A 91 5.83 25.29 -2.87
N ALA A 92 4.52 25.07 -2.79
CA ALA A 92 3.77 24.91 -1.53
C ALA A 92 2.86 23.68 -1.63
N GLY A 93 2.63 22.99 -0.51
CA GLY A 93 1.85 21.75 -0.51
C GLY A 93 2.57 20.56 -1.13
N ARG A 94 3.86 20.67 -1.49
CA ARG A 94 4.67 19.60 -2.10
C ARG A 94 4.69 18.33 -1.23
N THR A 95 4.58 18.47 0.07
CA THR A 95 4.51 17.37 1.05
C THR A 95 3.24 17.47 1.91
N GLY A 96 2.13 17.94 1.33
CA GLY A 96 0.83 18.00 1.99
C GLY A 96 0.53 19.27 2.77
N GLY A 97 1.47 20.22 2.89
CA GLY A 97 1.27 21.42 3.72
C GLY A 97 0.98 21.10 5.20
N LEU A 98 1.32 19.90 5.66
CA LEU A 98 1.13 19.43 7.04
C LEU A 98 2.44 19.58 7.83
N PRO A 99 2.40 19.81 9.15
CA PRO A 99 3.59 20.15 9.95
C PRO A 99 4.42 18.91 10.33
N PHE A 100 4.91 18.17 9.33
CA PHE A 100 5.68 16.93 9.48
C PHE A 100 7.12 17.17 9.97
N ILE A 101 7.67 18.36 9.71
CA ILE A 101 9.04 18.74 10.08
C ILE A 101 9.17 18.87 11.62
N GLY A 102 10.34 18.50 12.13
CA GLY A 102 10.72 18.68 13.53
C GLY A 102 10.94 17.36 14.28
N THR A 103 11.11 17.48 15.59
CA THR A 103 11.38 16.35 16.49
C THR A 103 10.11 15.90 17.20
N GLY A 104 9.99 14.60 17.46
CA GLY A 104 8.97 14.03 18.34
C GLY A 104 9.57 12.94 19.22
N TRP A 105 9.10 12.88 20.47
CA TRP A 105 9.50 11.86 21.44
C TRP A 105 8.32 10.97 21.81
N TYR A 106 8.59 9.66 21.84
CA TYR A 106 7.69 8.63 22.33
C TYR A 106 8.29 7.98 23.56
N ARG A 107 7.49 7.71 24.59
CA ARG A 107 7.89 7.01 25.82
C ARG A 107 6.85 5.99 26.23
N ARG A 108 7.27 4.85 26.78
CA ARG A 108 6.38 3.90 27.45
C ARG A 108 7.10 3.16 28.58
N THR A 109 6.32 2.64 29.52
CA THR A 109 6.78 1.51 30.34
C THR A 109 6.85 0.28 29.44
N LEU A 110 7.96 -0.45 29.54
CA LEU A 110 8.21 -1.68 28.80
C LEU A 110 8.11 -2.85 29.78
N SER A 111 7.02 -3.61 29.70
CA SER A 111 6.95 -4.93 30.32
C SER A 111 7.56 -5.94 29.36
N VAL A 112 8.39 -6.85 29.87
CA VAL A 112 8.96 -7.96 29.10
C VAL A 112 8.63 -9.27 29.82
N PRO A 113 7.43 -9.83 29.61
CA PRO A 113 7.01 -11.07 30.27
C PRO A 113 7.97 -12.22 29.94
N GLY A 114 8.20 -13.12 30.89
CA GLY A 114 9.03 -14.30 30.69
C GLY A 114 10.54 -14.06 30.51
N PHE A 115 11.02 -12.80 30.56
CA PHE A 115 12.43 -12.47 30.40
C PHE A 115 13.27 -12.75 31.66
N GLY A 116 14.47 -13.29 31.45
CA GLY A 116 15.40 -13.70 32.50
C GLY A 116 16.67 -14.33 31.92
N ALA A 117 17.39 -15.12 32.73
CA ALA A 117 18.55 -15.88 32.26
C ALA A 117 18.15 -16.89 31.17
N GLY A 118 19.01 -17.06 30.16
CA GLY A 118 18.74 -17.94 29.00
C GLY A 118 17.69 -17.41 28.01
N LYS A 119 17.30 -16.13 28.11
CA LYS A 119 16.37 -15.46 27.19
C LYS A 119 17.05 -14.35 26.40
N ARG A 120 16.51 -14.06 25.21
CA ARG A 120 16.82 -12.88 24.41
C ARG A 120 15.57 -12.01 24.27
N ALA A 121 15.77 -10.72 24.05
CA ALA A 121 14.71 -9.77 23.78
C ALA A 121 15.14 -8.82 22.66
N VAL A 122 14.33 -8.73 21.61
CA VAL A 122 14.57 -7.90 20.43
C VAL A 122 13.39 -6.94 20.26
N LEU A 123 13.68 -5.66 19.97
CA LEU A 123 12.69 -4.73 19.43
C LEU A 123 12.78 -4.75 17.91
N LEU A 124 11.66 -4.97 17.23
CA LEU A 124 11.52 -4.85 15.78
C LEU A 124 10.60 -3.66 15.47
N PHE A 125 11.08 -2.70 14.70
CA PHE A 125 10.30 -1.57 14.20
C PHE A 125 9.98 -1.83 12.74
N ASP A 126 8.71 -1.77 12.35
CA ASP A 126 8.31 -1.97 10.95
C ASP A 126 8.55 -0.71 10.09
N GLY A 127 8.68 0.45 10.75
CA GLY A 127 9.05 1.75 10.20
C GLY A 127 8.83 2.87 11.22
N ALA A 128 9.70 3.87 11.22
CA ALA A 128 9.67 4.99 12.17
C ALA A 128 10.16 6.26 11.48
N MET A 129 9.26 7.21 11.22
CA MET A 129 9.49 8.37 10.34
C MET A 129 9.91 9.61 11.14
N SER A 130 11.14 10.09 11.06
CA SER A 130 12.37 9.48 10.52
C SER A 130 13.53 9.71 11.50
N ASN A 131 14.73 9.22 11.16
CA ASN A 131 15.93 9.37 11.98
C ASN A 131 15.71 8.93 13.44
N ALA A 132 15.38 7.66 13.61
CA ALA A 132 15.04 7.06 14.89
C ALA A 132 16.28 6.88 15.77
N HIS A 133 16.18 7.29 17.04
CA HIS A 133 17.12 6.91 18.10
C HIS A 133 16.33 6.21 19.21
N VAL A 134 16.75 5.00 19.57
CA VAL A 134 16.02 4.10 20.49
C VAL A 134 16.78 3.94 21.80
N PHE A 135 16.10 4.17 22.92
CA PHE A 135 16.68 4.11 24.25
C PHE A 135 15.92 3.12 25.14
N VAL A 136 16.64 2.23 25.81
CA VAL A 136 16.12 1.34 26.86
C VAL A 136 16.82 1.68 28.17
N ASN A 137 16.03 1.94 29.21
CA ASN A 137 16.51 2.29 30.56
C ASN A 137 17.53 3.46 30.56
N GLY A 138 17.32 4.47 29.70
CA GLY A 138 18.17 5.66 29.59
C GLY A 138 19.47 5.47 28.80
N ARG A 139 19.72 4.27 28.28
CA ARG A 139 20.87 3.96 27.42
C ARG A 139 20.41 3.84 25.98
N GLU A 140 21.12 4.48 25.06
CA GLU A 140 20.87 4.32 23.62
C GLU A 140 21.25 2.89 23.19
N VAL A 141 20.33 2.24 22.47
CA VAL A 141 20.50 0.89 21.92
C VAL A 141 21.03 0.99 20.49
N GLY A 142 20.53 1.98 19.73
CA GLY A 142 20.95 2.24 18.37
C GLY A 142 20.06 3.28 17.67
N SER A 143 20.42 3.60 16.43
CA SER A 143 19.71 4.52 15.57
C SER A 143 19.50 3.95 14.17
N TRP A 144 18.44 4.41 13.47
CA TRP A 144 18.16 4.07 12.08
C TRP A 144 17.66 5.31 11.32
N PRO A 145 18.43 5.84 10.35
CA PRO A 145 18.05 7.06 9.61
C PRO A 145 16.82 6.89 8.73
N TYR A 146 16.76 5.80 7.97
CA TYR A 146 15.78 5.65 6.89
C TYR A 146 14.39 5.31 7.43
N GLY A 147 13.48 6.28 7.36
CA GLY A 147 12.17 6.18 8.00
C GLY A 147 11.27 5.06 7.47
N TYR A 148 11.53 4.58 6.25
CA TYR A 148 10.72 3.54 5.61
C TYR A 148 11.17 2.11 5.86
N ASN A 149 12.39 1.89 6.37
CA ASN A 149 12.90 0.54 6.58
C ASN A 149 12.28 -0.12 7.82
N SER A 150 12.22 -1.44 7.80
CA SER A 150 12.05 -2.21 9.03
C SER A 150 13.42 -2.51 9.64
N PHE A 151 13.59 -2.36 10.94
CA PHE A 151 14.88 -2.57 11.60
C PHE A 151 14.69 -3.15 12.99
N SER A 152 15.70 -3.88 13.49
CA SER A 152 15.64 -4.50 14.81
C SER A 152 16.89 -4.26 15.64
N PHE A 153 16.71 -4.29 16.96
CA PHE A 153 17.78 -4.16 17.95
C PHE A 153 17.63 -5.21 19.06
N ASP A 154 18.72 -5.92 19.36
CA ASP A 154 18.83 -6.74 20.56
C ASP A 154 18.93 -5.84 21.81
N ILE A 155 17.92 -5.91 22.67
CA ILE A 155 17.83 -5.13 23.92
C ILE A 155 18.16 -5.98 25.16
N THR A 156 18.57 -7.23 24.99
CA THR A 156 18.82 -8.20 26.09
C THR A 156 19.72 -7.62 27.19
N SER A 157 20.81 -6.94 26.83
CA SER A 157 21.81 -6.37 27.76
C SER A 157 21.44 -4.99 28.33
N PHE A 158 20.26 -4.47 27.97
CA PHE A 158 19.72 -3.18 28.43
C PHE A 158 18.56 -3.36 29.42
N LEU A 159 17.96 -4.55 29.48
CA LEU A 159 16.81 -4.88 30.31
C LEU A 159 17.17 -5.26 31.75
N GLN A 160 16.22 -5.02 32.65
CA GLN A 160 16.20 -5.50 34.04
C GLN A 160 15.18 -6.63 34.15
N ALA A 161 15.65 -7.85 34.44
CA ALA A 161 14.80 -9.02 34.60
C ALA A 161 13.85 -8.87 35.81
N GLY A 162 12.56 -9.08 35.60
CA GLY A 162 11.52 -8.87 36.63
C GLY A 162 11.32 -7.42 37.09
N GLY A 163 12.05 -6.45 36.50
CA GLY A 163 12.02 -5.04 36.88
C GLY A 163 11.17 -4.17 35.95
N ASN A 164 10.97 -2.91 36.37
CA ASN A 164 10.33 -1.89 35.53
C ASN A 164 11.33 -1.38 34.49
N ASN A 165 11.05 -1.61 33.21
CA ASN A 165 11.86 -1.08 32.11
C ASN A 165 11.17 0.11 31.45
N THR A 166 11.96 1.04 30.90
CA THR A 166 11.45 2.20 30.14
C THR A 166 11.99 2.17 28.71
N LEU A 167 11.11 2.31 27.72
CA LEU A 167 11.45 2.50 26.32
C LEU A 167 11.17 3.96 25.93
N ALA A 168 12.15 4.63 25.33
CA ALA A 168 11.99 5.94 24.71
C ALA A 168 12.50 5.91 23.27
N VAL A 169 11.82 6.64 22.38
CA VAL A 169 12.21 6.77 20.97
C VAL A 169 12.15 8.25 20.59
N ARG A 170 13.25 8.78 20.06
CA ARG A 170 13.32 10.11 19.46
C ARG A 170 13.28 9.96 17.94
N LEU A 171 12.47 10.78 17.28
CA LEU A 171 12.36 10.87 15.82
C LEU A 171 12.56 12.32 15.39
N GLN A 172 13.18 12.54 14.24
CA GLN A 172 13.42 13.88 13.70
C GLN A 172 13.30 13.90 12.17
N ASN A 173 12.24 14.53 11.68
CA ASN A 173 12.11 14.91 10.27
C ASN A 173 12.82 16.25 10.03
N GLN A 174 13.66 16.31 9.00
CA GLN A 174 14.26 17.56 8.54
C GLN A 174 13.33 18.27 7.53
N ALA A 175 13.54 19.57 7.30
CA ALA A 175 12.95 20.26 6.15
C ALA A 175 13.56 19.72 4.85
N GLU A 176 12.87 19.86 3.71
CA GLU A 176 13.45 19.50 2.39
C GLU A 176 13.95 18.04 2.31
N SER A 177 13.29 17.10 3.01
CA SER A 177 13.70 15.68 3.13
C SER A 177 12.82 14.68 2.36
N SER A 178 11.78 15.14 1.66
CA SER A 178 10.89 14.30 0.85
C SER A 178 10.27 15.08 -0.31
N ARG A 179 9.83 14.36 -1.36
CA ARG A 179 9.06 14.93 -2.49
C ARG A 179 7.54 14.84 -2.30
N TRP A 180 7.07 13.93 -1.45
CA TRP A 180 5.67 13.66 -1.11
C TRP A 180 5.48 13.74 0.42
N TYR A 181 4.27 13.61 0.95
CA TYR A 181 4.05 13.60 2.40
C TYR A 181 4.65 12.34 3.06
N PRO A 182 5.67 12.45 3.93
CA PRO A 182 6.26 11.28 4.57
C PRO A 182 5.45 10.80 5.79
N GLY A 183 4.61 11.67 6.37
CA GLY A 183 4.13 11.53 7.75
C GLY A 183 5.23 11.79 8.77
N ALA A 184 4.90 11.70 10.06
CA ALA A 184 5.86 11.90 11.13
C ALA A 184 5.50 11.11 12.39
N GLY A 185 6.38 10.23 12.85
CA GLY A 185 6.16 9.42 14.06
C GLY A 185 6.43 7.92 13.90
N LEU A 186 6.04 7.16 14.92
CA LEU A 186 5.94 5.70 14.90
C LEU A 186 4.71 5.29 14.07
N TYR A 187 4.78 5.53 12.75
CA TYR A 187 3.69 5.36 11.79
C TYR A 187 3.45 3.90 11.36
N ARG A 188 4.30 2.96 11.80
CA ARG A 188 4.08 1.51 11.71
C ARG A 188 4.24 0.86 13.08
N ASN A 189 3.97 -0.44 13.12
CA ASN A 189 4.02 -1.22 14.35
C ASN A 189 5.45 -1.35 14.91
N VAL A 190 5.52 -1.58 16.23
CA VAL A 190 6.73 -1.92 16.96
C VAL A 190 6.44 -3.20 17.73
N HIS A 191 7.32 -4.18 17.61
CA HIS A 191 7.17 -5.50 18.21
C HIS A 191 8.27 -5.75 19.24
N LEU A 192 7.90 -6.42 20.34
CA LEU A 192 8.83 -7.01 21.29
C LEU A 192 8.83 -8.52 21.09
N ILE A 193 9.97 -9.07 20.68
CA ILE A 193 10.17 -10.49 20.42
C ILE A 193 11.05 -11.05 21.54
N VAL A 194 10.55 -12.04 22.27
CA VAL A 194 11.25 -12.72 23.37
C VAL A 194 11.44 -14.19 23.00
N THR A 195 12.69 -14.66 22.98
CA THR A 195 13.08 -16.03 22.60
C THR A 195 14.01 -16.64 23.65
N ASN A 196 14.32 -17.94 23.53
CA ASN A 196 15.47 -18.52 24.25
C ASN A 196 16.81 -18.05 23.63
N ASP A 197 17.91 -18.29 24.34
CA ASP A 197 19.28 -18.02 23.87
C ASP A 197 19.72 -18.88 22.68
N VAL A 198 19.09 -20.03 22.48
CA VAL A 198 19.10 -20.83 21.25
C VAL A 198 17.81 -20.57 20.47
N HIS A 199 17.89 -19.86 19.33
CA HIS A 199 16.71 -19.41 18.59
C HIS A 199 16.99 -19.12 17.10
N ILE A 200 15.91 -18.94 16.33
CA ILE A 200 15.94 -18.46 14.95
C ILE A 200 15.85 -16.91 15.00
N PRO A 201 16.83 -16.17 14.46
CA PRO A 201 16.81 -14.71 14.51
C PRO A 201 15.68 -14.13 13.64
N VAL A 202 15.41 -12.83 13.81
CA VAL A 202 14.48 -12.08 12.96
C VAL A 202 14.86 -12.27 11.48
N TRP A 203 13.90 -12.66 10.65
CA TRP A 203 14.09 -13.00 9.22
C TRP A 203 15.09 -14.14 8.95
N GLY A 204 15.34 -15.01 9.94
CA GLY A 204 16.29 -16.11 9.87
C GLY A 204 15.96 -17.22 8.87
N THR A 205 14.78 -17.20 8.23
CA THR A 205 14.36 -18.18 7.22
C THR A 205 14.44 -17.67 5.78
N TYR A 206 14.81 -18.55 4.86
CA TYR A 206 14.75 -18.32 3.41
C TYR A 206 14.18 -19.57 2.73
N LEU A 207 12.97 -19.42 2.16
CA LEU A 207 12.21 -20.49 1.54
C LEU A 207 12.10 -20.27 0.02
N THR A 208 12.43 -21.29 -0.76
CA THR A 208 12.33 -21.30 -2.22
C THR A 208 11.65 -22.56 -2.73
N THR A 209 11.07 -22.48 -3.92
CA THR A 209 10.44 -23.61 -4.63
C THR A 209 11.17 -23.87 -5.95
N PRO A 210 12.40 -24.43 -5.92
CA PRO A 210 13.26 -24.55 -7.11
C PRO A 210 12.74 -25.51 -8.19
N GLU A 211 11.77 -26.37 -7.86
CA GLU A 211 11.17 -27.32 -8.78
C GLU A 211 9.66 -27.43 -8.50
N ILE A 212 8.85 -27.23 -9.54
CA ILE A 212 7.38 -27.27 -9.48
C ILE A 212 6.87 -27.97 -10.73
N ASN A 213 6.03 -28.99 -10.55
CA ASN A 213 5.22 -29.61 -11.58
C ASN A 213 3.83 -29.96 -11.01
N THR A 214 3.00 -30.65 -11.78
CA THR A 214 1.63 -31.02 -11.36
C THR A 214 1.57 -32.09 -10.28
N GLU A 215 2.60 -32.92 -10.14
CA GLU A 215 2.67 -34.02 -9.17
C GLU A 215 3.29 -33.59 -7.85
N TYR A 216 4.27 -32.68 -7.88
CA TYR A 216 4.93 -32.15 -6.69
C TYR A 216 5.57 -30.77 -6.88
N ALA A 217 5.81 -30.10 -5.75
CA ALA A 217 6.78 -29.02 -5.63
C ALA A 217 7.83 -29.38 -4.59
N LYS A 218 9.10 -29.14 -4.91
CA LYS A 218 10.22 -29.21 -3.96
C LYS A 218 10.30 -27.87 -3.23
N VAL A 219 10.18 -27.91 -1.91
CA VAL A 219 10.34 -26.75 -1.03
C VAL A 219 11.71 -26.83 -0.36
N ARG A 220 12.59 -25.87 -0.64
CA ARG A 220 13.91 -25.75 -0.02
C ARG A 220 13.85 -24.63 1.01
N LEU A 221 14.08 -24.96 2.28
CA LEU A 221 14.10 -24.04 3.40
C LEU A 221 15.51 -23.98 3.99
N LYS A 222 16.10 -22.78 4.04
CA LYS A 222 17.27 -22.46 4.86
C LYS A 222 16.81 -21.77 6.14
N THR A 223 17.39 -22.16 7.27
CA THR A 223 17.05 -21.63 8.59
C THR A 223 18.32 -21.35 9.38
N LYS A 224 18.63 -20.06 9.58
CA LYS A 224 19.71 -19.59 10.47
C LYS A 224 19.31 -19.83 11.92
N VAL A 225 20.29 -20.11 12.78
CA VAL A 225 20.10 -20.31 14.21
C VAL A 225 21.20 -19.60 14.99
N GLU A 226 20.81 -18.70 15.88
CA GLU A 226 21.71 -18.12 16.87
C GLU A 226 21.72 -18.98 18.13
N ALA A 227 22.92 -19.33 18.59
CA ALA A 227 23.16 -20.00 19.86
C ALA A 227 24.44 -19.45 20.49
N ALA A 228 24.45 -19.30 21.81
CA ALA A 228 25.69 -19.00 22.54
C ALA A 228 26.70 -20.16 22.37
N THR A 229 27.99 -19.84 22.26
CA THR A 229 29.10 -20.80 22.04
C THR A 229 29.27 -21.87 23.12
N ALA A 230 28.50 -21.80 24.21
CA ALA A 230 28.47 -22.78 25.30
C ALA A 230 27.33 -23.82 25.19
N ALA A 231 26.60 -23.87 24.07
CA ALA A 231 25.54 -24.88 23.85
C ALA A 231 26.13 -26.31 23.72
N THR A 232 26.14 -27.06 24.82
CA THR A 232 26.71 -28.43 24.90
C THR A 232 25.81 -29.54 24.35
N ALA A 233 24.57 -29.22 23.95
CA ALA A 233 23.60 -30.20 23.44
C ALA A 233 23.48 -30.12 21.90
N PRO A 234 23.35 -31.26 21.19
CA PRO A 234 23.15 -31.26 19.74
C PRO A 234 21.84 -30.59 19.37
N LEU A 235 21.89 -29.70 18.37
CA LEU A 235 20.70 -29.00 17.86
C LEU A 235 19.97 -29.86 16.81
N ARG A 236 18.64 -29.76 16.78
CA ARG A 236 17.77 -30.46 15.83
C ARG A 236 16.64 -29.54 15.36
N LEU A 237 16.43 -29.45 14.05
CA LEU A 237 15.34 -28.70 13.45
C LEU A 237 14.29 -29.67 12.89
N GLN A 238 13.03 -29.51 13.31
CA GLN A 238 11.87 -30.18 12.72
C GLN A 238 11.03 -29.12 12.02
N THR A 239 10.73 -29.32 10.73
CA THR A 239 9.85 -28.43 9.97
C THR A 239 8.63 -29.19 9.47
N GLU A 240 7.45 -28.62 9.72
CA GLU A 240 6.15 -29.07 9.21
C GLU A 240 5.60 -28.02 8.23
N ILE A 241 5.23 -28.41 7.02
CA ILE A 241 4.49 -27.54 6.08
C ILE A 241 3.01 -27.84 6.22
N HIS A 242 2.23 -26.81 6.52
CA HIS A 242 0.78 -26.83 6.56
C HIS A 242 0.20 -26.14 5.33
N ASP A 243 -0.89 -26.68 4.80
CA ASP A 243 -1.69 -26.02 3.76
C ASP A 243 -2.66 -24.97 4.32
N ALA A 244 -3.42 -24.33 3.43
CA ALA A 244 -4.42 -23.32 3.78
C ALA A 244 -5.59 -23.84 4.65
N ALA A 245 -5.76 -25.16 4.80
CA ALA A 245 -6.72 -25.77 5.72
C ALA A 245 -6.09 -26.13 7.09
N GLY A 246 -4.79 -25.86 7.27
CA GLY A 246 -4.02 -26.20 8.46
C GLY A 246 -3.52 -27.64 8.48
N GLN A 247 -3.70 -28.42 7.41
CA GLN A 247 -3.27 -29.81 7.34
C GLN A 247 -1.78 -29.90 7.05
N VAL A 248 -1.04 -30.70 7.84
CA VAL A 248 0.36 -31.05 7.55
C VAL A 248 0.42 -31.83 6.24
N VAL A 249 1.15 -31.30 5.25
CA VAL A 249 1.36 -31.89 3.92
C VAL A 249 2.80 -32.36 3.67
N ALA A 250 3.76 -31.91 4.47
CA ALA A 250 5.13 -32.42 4.48
C ALA A 250 5.80 -32.19 5.83
N THR A 251 6.70 -33.09 6.23
CA THR A 251 7.48 -33.00 7.47
C THR A 251 8.91 -33.46 7.22
N VAL A 252 9.90 -32.81 7.84
CA VAL A 252 11.29 -33.27 7.86
C VAL A 252 11.95 -32.90 9.19
N THR A 253 12.89 -33.74 9.64
CA THR A 253 13.69 -33.50 10.85
C THR A 253 15.17 -33.68 10.51
N THR A 254 16.02 -32.75 10.95
CA THR A 254 17.46 -32.73 10.64
C THR A 254 18.26 -32.36 11.88
N PRO A 255 19.27 -33.15 12.28
CA PRO A 255 20.25 -32.73 13.29
C PRO A 255 21.28 -31.78 12.68
N LEU A 256 21.77 -30.82 13.45
CA LEU A 256 22.89 -29.96 13.02
C LEU A 256 24.20 -30.72 13.18
N ALA A 257 24.97 -30.83 12.10
CA ALA A 257 26.33 -31.38 12.19
C ALA A 257 27.22 -30.42 12.99
N ALA A 258 28.09 -30.96 13.85
CA ALA A 258 29.00 -30.16 14.69
C ALA A 258 29.96 -29.24 13.88
N THR A 259 30.14 -29.53 12.59
CA THR A 259 30.94 -28.75 11.63
C THR A 259 30.10 -27.95 10.62
N GLY A 260 28.77 -27.98 10.71
CA GLY A 260 27.84 -27.44 9.72
C GLY A 260 27.56 -25.92 9.82
N GLY A 261 28.20 -25.21 10.74
CA GLY A 261 27.90 -23.81 11.02
C GLY A 261 26.57 -23.61 11.76
N GLN A 262 25.99 -22.42 11.64
CA GLN A 262 24.76 -21.98 12.31
C GLN A 262 23.56 -21.88 11.35
N GLU A 263 23.50 -22.72 10.31
CA GLU A 263 22.38 -22.78 9.35
C GLU A 263 21.97 -24.22 9.06
N PHE A 264 20.66 -24.49 9.07
CA PHE A 264 20.07 -25.73 8.56
C PHE A 264 19.62 -25.52 7.11
N GLU A 265 19.82 -26.53 6.25
CA GLU A 265 19.15 -26.62 4.95
C GLU A 265 18.26 -27.88 4.90
N GLN A 266 16.97 -27.67 4.65
CA GLN A 266 15.95 -28.72 4.60
C GLN A 266 15.25 -28.72 3.23
N ASN A 267 14.98 -29.91 2.71
CA ASN A 267 14.26 -30.11 1.45
C ASN A 267 13.01 -30.95 1.75
N LEU A 268 11.84 -30.39 1.46
CA LEU A 268 10.52 -31.01 1.64
C LEU A 268 9.82 -31.16 0.28
N VAL A 269 8.87 -32.08 0.19
CA VAL A 269 8.10 -32.34 -1.04
C VAL A 269 6.61 -32.18 -0.75
N VAL A 270 5.99 -31.16 -1.35
CA VAL A 270 4.53 -30.96 -1.32
C VAL A 270 3.94 -31.64 -2.55
N LYS A 271 3.17 -32.71 -2.36
CA LYS A 271 2.48 -33.41 -3.45
C LYS A 271 1.26 -32.62 -3.94
N ALA A 272 0.97 -32.71 -5.24
CA ALA A 272 -0.13 -32.01 -5.92
C ALA A 272 -0.26 -30.53 -5.48
N PRO A 273 0.79 -29.72 -5.64
CA PRO A 273 0.87 -28.38 -5.07
C PRO A 273 -0.20 -27.46 -5.65
N LYS A 274 -0.89 -26.73 -4.78
CA LYS A 274 -1.79 -25.64 -5.20
C LYS A 274 -0.95 -24.39 -5.43
N LEU A 275 -0.96 -23.89 -6.67
CA LEU A 275 -0.10 -22.77 -7.04
C LEU A 275 -0.68 -21.42 -6.61
N TRP A 276 0.19 -20.55 -6.12
CA TRP A 276 -0.13 -19.15 -5.87
C TRP A 276 -0.19 -18.37 -7.19
N SER A 277 -1.23 -17.57 -7.37
CA SER A 277 -1.38 -16.59 -8.45
C SER A 277 -2.31 -15.45 -8.02
N PRO A 278 -2.38 -14.33 -8.77
CA PRO A 278 -3.36 -13.27 -8.54
C PRO A 278 -4.83 -13.74 -8.54
N GLU A 279 -5.12 -14.82 -9.25
CA GLU A 279 -6.44 -15.43 -9.36
C GLU A 279 -6.65 -16.56 -8.33
N THR A 280 -5.57 -17.17 -7.83
CA THR A 280 -5.56 -18.27 -6.86
C THR A 280 -4.48 -18.06 -5.79
N PRO A 281 -4.68 -17.12 -4.83
CA PRO A 281 -3.65 -16.76 -3.85
C PRO A 281 -3.50 -17.80 -2.72
N VAL A 282 -3.15 -19.04 -3.06
CA VAL A 282 -3.01 -20.13 -2.10
C VAL A 282 -1.70 -19.99 -1.32
N LEU A 283 -1.82 -20.01 0.01
CA LEU A 283 -0.71 -19.89 0.95
C LEU A 283 -0.52 -21.16 1.77
N TYR A 284 0.73 -21.41 2.13
CA TYR A 284 1.21 -22.46 3.01
C TYR A 284 1.98 -21.83 4.17
N THR A 285 2.13 -22.57 5.27
CA THR A 285 2.97 -22.14 6.41
C THR A 285 3.95 -23.24 6.78
N ALA A 286 5.24 -22.92 6.83
CA ALA A 286 6.27 -23.78 7.38
C ALA A 286 6.48 -23.43 8.87
N TYR A 287 6.21 -24.38 9.77
CA TYR A 287 6.49 -24.25 11.21
C TYR A 287 7.81 -24.96 11.52
N SER A 288 8.84 -24.18 11.86
CA SER A 288 10.19 -24.65 12.15
C SER A 288 10.43 -24.67 13.66
N LYS A 289 10.42 -25.88 14.23
CA LYS A 289 10.59 -26.19 15.65
C LYS A 289 12.05 -26.57 15.92
N LEU A 290 12.77 -25.71 16.64
CA LEU A 290 14.18 -25.85 16.97
C LEU A 290 14.35 -26.45 18.37
N TYR A 291 15.09 -27.55 18.46
CA TYR A 291 15.36 -28.27 19.71
C TYR A 291 16.85 -28.26 20.06
N ALA A 292 17.16 -28.28 21.34
CA ALA A 292 18.48 -28.61 21.89
C ALA A 292 18.36 -29.90 22.72
N GLY A 293 18.87 -31.02 22.19
CA GLY A 293 18.45 -32.34 22.66
C GLY A 293 16.95 -32.56 22.43
N GLU A 294 16.22 -32.90 23.49
CA GLU A 294 14.75 -33.08 23.46
C GLU A 294 13.96 -31.81 23.83
N GLU A 295 14.62 -30.75 24.31
CA GLU A 295 13.94 -29.53 24.73
C GLU A 295 13.68 -28.60 23.54
N LEU A 296 12.41 -28.21 23.32
CA LEU A 296 12.04 -27.19 22.35
C LEU A 296 12.56 -25.82 22.81
N ARG A 297 13.36 -25.17 21.98
CA ARG A 297 13.99 -23.86 22.26
C ARG A 297 13.38 -22.72 21.45
N ASP A 298 12.90 -22.97 20.23
CA ASP A 298 12.21 -21.94 19.45
C ASP A 298 11.20 -22.58 18.48
N GLU A 299 10.19 -21.83 18.09
CA GLU A 299 9.25 -22.18 17.04
C GLU A 299 9.00 -20.94 16.17
N TYR A 300 9.31 -21.04 14.89
CA TYR A 300 9.24 -19.94 13.94
C TYR A 300 8.34 -20.31 12.76
N SER A 301 7.34 -19.49 12.45
CA SER A 301 6.44 -19.68 11.30
C SER A 301 6.88 -18.86 10.09
N THR A 302 7.05 -19.51 8.94
CA THR A 302 7.30 -18.85 7.64
C THR A 302 6.12 -19.11 6.70
N ARG A 303 5.34 -18.07 6.41
CA ARG A 303 4.27 -18.13 5.40
C ARG A 303 4.87 -18.00 4.00
N PHE A 304 4.38 -18.78 3.04
CA PHE A 304 4.86 -18.76 1.66
C PHE A 304 3.76 -19.20 0.67
N GLY A 305 4.04 -19.09 -0.63
CA GLY A 305 3.19 -19.62 -1.70
C GLY A 305 4.04 -20.29 -2.77
N ILE A 306 3.50 -21.34 -3.40
CA ILE A 306 4.22 -22.13 -4.41
C ILE A 306 3.94 -21.53 -5.78
N ARG A 307 4.94 -20.91 -6.41
CA ARG A 307 4.81 -20.32 -7.77
C ARG A 307 6.16 -20.25 -8.48
N SER A 308 6.12 -20.37 -9.81
CA SER A 308 7.24 -20.08 -10.70
C SER A 308 6.89 -18.91 -11.61
N PHE A 309 7.89 -18.13 -12.02
CA PHE A 309 7.72 -17.13 -13.07
C PHE A 309 8.97 -17.08 -13.95
N ARG A 310 8.82 -16.54 -15.15
CA ARG A 310 9.92 -16.38 -16.13
C ARG A 310 9.72 -15.13 -16.96
N PHE A 311 10.82 -14.44 -17.21
CA PHE A 311 10.95 -13.38 -18.21
C PHE A 311 11.64 -13.96 -19.45
N ASP A 312 11.17 -13.59 -20.63
CA ASP A 312 11.64 -14.15 -21.91
C ASP A 312 11.70 -13.05 -22.98
N ALA A 313 12.85 -12.91 -23.65
CA ALA A 313 13.13 -11.91 -24.67
C ALA A 313 12.16 -11.89 -25.85
N THR A 314 11.38 -12.96 -26.06
CA THR A 314 10.41 -13.05 -27.17
C THR A 314 8.95 -13.04 -26.72
N LYS A 315 8.68 -13.36 -25.45
CA LYS A 315 7.31 -13.57 -24.94
C LYS A 315 6.92 -12.66 -23.77
N GLY A 316 7.87 -11.91 -23.21
CA GLY A 316 7.64 -11.08 -22.02
C GLY A 316 7.57 -11.90 -20.74
N PHE A 317 6.58 -11.64 -19.89
CA PHE A 317 6.44 -12.25 -18.57
C PHE A 317 5.47 -13.45 -18.58
N SER A 318 5.79 -14.46 -17.78
CA SER A 318 4.90 -15.57 -17.47
C SER A 318 4.90 -15.92 -15.98
N LEU A 319 3.73 -16.29 -15.46
CA LEU A 319 3.53 -16.79 -14.10
C LEU A 319 2.88 -18.19 -14.20
N ASN A 320 3.46 -19.18 -13.52
CA ASN A 320 3.05 -20.58 -13.56
C ASN A 320 2.88 -21.13 -15.00
N GLY A 321 3.75 -20.68 -15.92
CA GLY A 321 3.73 -21.02 -17.35
C GLY A 321 2.72 -20.24 -18.21
N GLN A 322 1.87 -19.40 -17.62
CA GLN A 322 0.88 -18.59 -18.34
C GLN A 322 1.45 -17.20 -18.66
N LEU A 323 1.38 -16.77 -19.92
CA LEU A 323 1.79 -15.44 -20.35
C LEU A 323 0.83 -14.37 -19.80
N ARG A 324 1.37 -13.28 -19.23
CA ARG A 324 0.57 -12.12 -18.80
C ARG A 324 1.40 -10.84 -18.84
N LYS A 325 0.72 -9.70 -18.89
CA LYS A 325 1.30 -8.37 -18.65
C LYS A 325 0.91 -7.88 -17.26
N PHE A 326 1.77 -7.09 -16.61
CA PHE A 326 1.44 -6.42 -15.36
C PHE A 326 0.35 -5.36 -15.58
N LYS A 327 -0.75 -5.50 -14.83
CA LYS A 327 -1.82 -4.50 -14.70
C LYS A 327 -1.57 -3.72 -13.42
N GLY A 328 -0.48 -2.96 -13.41
CA GLY A 328 0.13 -2.43 -12.20
C GLY A 328 -0.29 -1.01 -11.85
N VAL A 329 -0.22 -0.66 -10.56
CA VAL A 329 -0.28 0.73 -10.09
C VAL A 329 0.89 1.08 -9.20
N CYS A 330 1.33 2.33 -9.25
CA CYS A 330 2.19 2.96 -8.26
C CYS A 330 1.32 3.46 -7.10
N ASN A 331 1.68 3.14 -5.87
CA ASN A 331 1.02 3.64 -4.65
C ASN A 331 2.08 4.13 -3.65
N HIS A 332 1.88 5.35 -3.14
CA HIS A 332 2.54 5.83 -1.93
C HIS A 332 1.99 5.13 -0.67
N HIS A 333 2.63 5.38 0.48
CA HIS A 333 2.35 4.68 1.75
C HIS A 333 1.23 5.30 2.59
N ASP A 334 0.77 6.52 2.28
CA ASP A 334 -0.28 7.16 3.06
C ASP A 334 -1.67 6.57 2.78
N LEU A 335 -2.52 6.67 3.79
CA LEU A 335 -3.88 6.14 3.80
C LEU A 335 -4.91 7.29 3.80
N GLY A 336 -4.62 8.34 3.03
CA GLY A 336 -5.41 9.55 2.86
C GLY A 336 -5.71 10.23 4.20
N PRO A 337 -6.97 10.27 4.67
CA PRO A 337 -7.35 10.92 5.92
C PRO A 337 -6.70 10.35 7.19
N LEU A 338 -6.07 9.18 7.12
CA LEU A 338 -5.31 8.59 8.23
C LEU A 338 -3.84 9.02 8.26
N GLY A 339 -3.35 9.66 7.19
CA GLY A 339 -1.94 9.99 7.02
C GLY A 339 -1.10 8.73 6.85
N ALA A 340 0.12 8.74 7.39
CA ALA A 340 1.02 7.61 7.28
C ALA A 340 0.68 6.46 8.25
N ALA A 341 -0.13 6.69 9.29
CA ALA A 341 -0.40 5.69 10.34
C ALA A 341 -1.05 4.42 9.77
N ILE A 342 -0.28 3.32 9.73
CA ILE A 342 -0.68 2.09 9.03
C ILE A 342 -1.95 1.49 9.63
N ASN A 343 -2.85 1.04 8.76
CA ASN A 343 -4.11 0.41 9.17
C ASN A 343 -4.51 -0.68 8.16
N VAL A 344 -4.69 -1.91 8.64
CA VAL A 344 -4.99 -3.09 7.81
C VAL A 344 -6.32 -2.96 7.08
N ALA A 345 -7.34 -2.36 7.70
CA ALA A 345 -8.65 -2.16 7.08
C ALA A 345 -8.59 -1.14 5.92
N ALA A 346 -7.84 -0.05 6.09
CA ALA A 346 -7.61 0.95 5.05
C ALA A 346 -6.84 0.37 3.85
N LEU A 347 -5.74 -0.37 4.11
CA LEU A 347 -5.00 -1.08 3.06
C LEU A 347 -5.89 -2.09 2.33
N ARG A 348 -6.63 -2.93 3.08
CA ARG A 348 -7.52 -3.93 2.50
C ARG A 348 -8.58 -3.29 1.61
N ARG A 349 -9.14 -2.14 2.01
CA ARG A 349 -10.07 -1.36 1.16
C ARG A 349 -9.40 -0.88 -0.13
N GLN A 350 -8.21 -0.29 -0.06
CA GLN A 350 -7.47 0.14 -1.25
C GLN A 350 -7.22 -1.04 -2.21
N LEU A 351 -6.77 -2.18 -1.68
CA LEU A 351 -6.52 -3.41 -2.44
C LEU A 351 -7.80 -4.01 -3.03
N THR A 352 -8.92 -3.99 -2.31
CA THR A 352 -10.22 -4.45 -2.84
C THR A 352 -10.64 -3.64 -4.06
N LEU A 353 -10.56 -2.31 -3.99
CA LEU A 353 -10.90 -1.45 -5.14
C LEU A 353 -9.96 -1.67 -6.32
N LEU A 354 -8.65 -1.89 -6.07
CA LEU A 354 -7.71 -2.27 -7.12
C LEU A 354 -8.10 -3.62 -7.77
N LYS A 355 -8.55 -4.62 -7.00
CA LYS A 355 -9.10 -5.86 -7.58
C LYS A 355 -10.38 -5.64 -8.38
N GLU A 356 -11.29 -4.79 -7.90
CA GLU A 356 -12.50 -4.44 -8.65
C GLU A 356 -12.20 -3.75 -9.99
N MET A 357 -11.10 -2.98 -10.05
CA MET A 357 -10.54 -2.39 -11.28
C MET A 357 -9.84 -3.43 -12.19
N GLY A 358 -9.53 -4.62 -11.71
CA GLY A 358 -8.78 -5.65 -12.44
C GLY A 358 -7.25 -5.53 -12.35
N CYS A 359 -6.73 -4.75 -11.39
CA CYS A 359 -5.30 -4.63 -11.11
C CYS A 359 -4.73 -5.95 -10.55
N ASP A 360 -3.52 -6.32 -10.98
CA ASP A 360 -2.83 -7.54 -10.54
C ASP A 360 -1.41 -7.32 -10.00
N ALA A 361 -0.87 -6.10 -10.08
CA ALA A 361 0.45 -5.76 -9.58
C ALA A 361 0.48 -4.41 -8.85
N ILE A 362 1.39 -4.23 -7.88
CA ILE A 362 1.60 -2.94 -7.21
C ILE A 362 3.10 -2.66 -7.12
N ARG A 363 3.48 -1.41 -7.40
CA ARG A 363 4.81 -0.86 -7.15
C ARG A 363 4.76 0.02 -5.90
N THR A 364 5.67 -0.23 -4.96
CA THR A 364 5.67 0.44 -3.65
C THR A 364 6.49 1.74 -3.72
N THR A 365 5.96 2.71 -4.46
CA THR A 365 6.68 3.94 -4.83
C THR A 365 6.89 4.86 -3.64
N HIS A 366 8.12 5.21 -3.23
CA HIS A 366 9.43 4.77 -3.73
C HIS A 366 10.29 4.26 -2.57
N ASN A 367 9.71 3.36 -1.78
CA ASN A 367 10.21 3.00 -0.47
C ASN A 367 9.66 1.67 0.03
N MET A 368 10.41 1.04 0.94
CA MET A 368 10.05 -0.24 1.55
C MET A 368 8.63 -0.18 2.14
N PRO A 369 7.72 -1.09 1.75
CA PRO A 369 6.31 -1.09 2.16
C PRO A 369 6.15 -1.51 3.61
N ALA A 370 4.95 -1.32 4.16
CA ALA A 370 4.59 -1.89 5.45
C ALA A 370 4.42 -3.43 5.33
N PRO A 371 4.82 -4.24 6.33
CA PRO A 371 4.64 -5.69 6.30
C PRO A 371 3.19 -6.13 6.08
N GLU A 372 2.23 -5.32 6.56
CA GLU A 372 0.80 -5.53 6.36
C GLU A 372 0.40 -5.44 4.88
N LEU A 373 0.98 -4.52 4.10
CA LEU A 373 0.72 -4.42 2.66
C LEU A 373 1.24 -5.66 1.94
N VAL A 374 2.49 -6.07 2.20
CA VAL A 374 3.07 -7.29 1.59
C VAL A 374 2.24 -8.52 1.97
N SER A 375 1.81 -8.59 3.24
CA SER A 375 1.00 -9.69 3.76
C SER A 375 -0.41 -9.75 3.15
N LEU A 376 -1.03 -8.60 2.89
CA LEU A 376 -2.32 -8.52 2.19
C LEU A 376 -2.17 -8.83 0.69
N CYS A 377 -1.07 -8.43 0.06
CA CYS A 377 -0.80 -8.76 -1.34
C CYS A 377 -0.63 -10.27 -1.58
N ASP A 378 -0.01 -11.00 -0.65
CA ASP A 378 -0.01 -12.47 -0.68
C ASP A 378 -1.43 -13.06 -0.62
N GLU A 379 -2.26 -12.54 0.31
CA GLU A 379 -3.58 -13.06 0.64
C GLU A 379 -4.62 -12.74 -0.45
N MET A 380 -4.54 -11.54 -1.03
CA MET A 380 -5.49 -11.01 -2.02
C MET A 380 -5.01 -11.20 -3.47
N GLY A 381 -3.83 -11.81 -3.67
CA GLY A 381 -3.31 -12.11 -5.00
C GLY A 381 -2.82 -10.89 -5.76
N PHE A 382 -1.86 -10.15 -5.23
CA PHE A 382 -1.14 -9.09 -5.95
C PHE A 382 0.32 -9.47 -6.15
N MET A 383 0.85 -9.22 -7.34
CA MET A 383 2.27 -9.23 -7.60
C MET A 383 2.89 -7.91 -7.08
N LEU A 384 4.08 -7.97 -6.51
CA LEU A 384 4.76 -6.81 -5.93
C LEU A 384 6.12 -6.56 -6.58
N MET A 385 6.29 -5.30 -7.00
CA MET A 385 7.58 -4.66 -7.19
C MET A 385 7.90 -3.86 -5.93
N VAL A 386 8.75 -4.44 -5.07
CA VAL A 386 9.16 -3.80 -3.81
C VAL A 386 10.35 -2.89 -4.11
N GLU A 387 10.19 -1.60 -3.80
CA GLU A 387 11.16 -0.55 -4.14
C GLU A 387 11.82 0.03 -2.88
N SER A 388 13.12 0.32 -2.93
CA SER A 388 13.85 0.84 -1.76
C SER A 388 14.10 2.34 -1.76
N PHE A 389 14.47 2.96 -2.89
CA PHE A 389 15.06 4.31 -2.90
C PHE A 389 14.47 5.24 -3.98
N ASP A 390 14.26 6.50 -3.61
CA ASP A 390 13.95 7.60 -4.55
C ASP A 390 15.21 8.37 -5.00
N GLU A 391 16.31 8.29 -4.25
CA GLU A 391 17.59 8.90 -4.61
C GLU A 391 18.74 8.02 -4.10
N TRP A 392 19.89 8.10 -4.76
CA TRP A 392 21.12 7.40 -4.36
C TRP A 392 22.12 8.41 -3.78
N LYS A 393 23.35 8.47 -4.31
CA LYS A 393 24.35 9.44 -3.88
C LYS A 393 24.03 10.85 -4.35
N THR A 394 23.40 10.99 -5.51
CA THR A 394 23.04 12.30 -6.07
C THR A 394 21.66 12.73 -5.55
N PRO A 395 21.54 13.84 -4.80
CA PRO A 395 20.28 14.25 -4.18
C PRO A 395 19.23 14.69 -5.20
N LYS A 396 17.96 14.32 -4.97
CA LYS A 396 16.77 15.01 -5.49
C LYS A 396 16.30 16.10 -4.53
N VAL A 397 16.46 15.89 -3.22
CA VAL A 397 16.12 16.86 -2.17
C VAL A 397 17.26 17.00 -1.18
N LYS A 398 17.42 18.20 -0.61
CA LYS A 398 18.61 18.62 0.15
C LYS A 398 18.90 17.75 1.37
N ASN A 399 17.85 17.32 2.08
CA ASN A 399 17.96 16.47 3.27
C ASN A 399 17.33 15.09 3.05
N GLY A 400 17.41 14.60 1.81
CA GLY A 400 16.95 13.27 1.42
C GLY A 400 17.91 12.15 1.85
N TYR A 401 17.65 10.95 1.36
CA TYR A 401 18.40 9.75 1.72
C TYR A 401 19.88 9.75 1.27
N SER A 402 20.23 10.57 0.29
CA SER A 402 21.61 10.79 -0.18
C SER A 402 22.60 11.16 0.92
N GLN A 403 22.14 11.79 2.01
CA GLN A 403 22.98 12.07 3.19
C GLN A 403 23.44 10.81 3.93
N TYR A 404 22.71 9.70 3.78
CA TYR A 404 22.93 8.44 4.51
C TYR A 404 23.39 7.30 3.61
N PHE A 405 23.20 7.42 2.30
CA PHE A 405 23.36 6.35 1.31
C PHE A 405 24.66 5.54 1.48
N ASP A 406 25.82 6.21 1.59
CA ASP A 406 27.13 5.55 1.67
C ASP A 406 27.34 4.68 2.92
N GLN A 407 26.58 4.93 4.00
CA GLN A 407 26.67 4.17 5.26
C GLN A 407 25.51 3.18 5.43
N TRP A 408 24.38 3.41 4.76
CA TRP A 408 23.11 2.73 5.06
C TRP A 408 22.51 1.94 3.89
N ALA A 409 22.82 2.25 2.62
CA ALA A 409 22.12 1.65 1.47
C ALA A 409 22.18 0.12 1.44
N GLU A 410 23.34 -0.48 1.80
CA GLU A 410 23.45 -1.93 1.91
C GLU A 410 22.58 -2.50 3.03
N LYS A 411 22.60 -1.88 4.23
CA LYS A 411 21.78 -2.34 5.37
C LYS A 411 20.29 -2.25 5.06
N ASP A 412 19.88 -1.15 4.43
CA ASP A 412 18.51 -0.91 4.07
C ASP A 412 18.01 -1.91 3.00
N LEU A 413 18.83 -2.22 1.98
CA LEU A 413 18.52 -3.27 0.99
C LEU A 413 18.50 -4.67 1.61
N VAL A 414 19.47 -5.00 2.48
CA VAL A 414 19.54 -6.30 3.15
C VAL A 414 18.29 -6.53 4.02
N ASN A 415 17.88 -5.54 4.81
CA ASN A 415 16.65 -5.63 5.61
C ASN A 415 15.40 -5.79 4.72
N MET A 416 15.28 -5.02 3.64
CA MET A 416 14.17 -5.15 2.69
C MET A 416 14.08 -6.58 2.13
N VAL A 417 15.18 -7.10 1.58
CA VAL A 417 15.20 -8.42 0.95
C VAL A 417 15.01 -9.53 1.98
N GLN A 418 15.68 -9.48 3.14
CA GLN A 418 15.54 -10.52 4.16
C GLN A 418 14.14 -10.59 4.76
N ARG A 419 13.47 -9.44 4.99
CA ARG A 419 12.07 -9.39 5.42
C ARG A 419 11.15 -10.03 4.38
N ASP A 420 11.27 -9.62 3.11
CA ASP A 420 10.22 -9.86 2.12
C ASP A 420 10.47 -11.08 1.20
N ARG A 421 11.69 -11.68 1.18
CA ARG A 421 12.05 -12.80 0.26
C ARG A 421 11.18 -14.06 0.33
N ASN A 422 10.45 -14.28 1.42
CA ASN A 422 9.57 -15.44 1.56
C ASN A 422 8.15 -15.20 1.01
N HIS A 423 7.78 -13.93 0.75
CA HIS A 423 6.45 -13.55 0.29
C HIS A 423 6.25 -13.95 -1.19
N PRO A 424 5.21 -14.75 -1.52
CA PRO A 424 4.94 -15.15 -2.90
C PRO A 424 4.53 -14.00 -3.81
N SER A 425 3.92 -12.95 -3.24
CA SER A 425 3.54 -11.72 -3.95
C SER A 425 4.73 -11.01 -4.57
N VAL A 426 5.86 -10.94 -3.86
CA VAL A 426 7.07 -10.27 -4.36
C VAL A 426 7.63 -11.04 -5.54
N ILE A 427 7.80 -10.34 -6.67
CA ILE A 427 8.30 -10.90 -7.93
C ILE A 427 9.53 -10.18 -8.48
N MET A 428 9.82 -8.95 -8.03
CA MET A 428 11.00 -8.20 -8.42
C MET A 428 11.36 -7.13 -7.37
N TRP A 429 12.63 -6.76 -7.33
CA TRP A 429 13.19 -5.75 -6.42
C TRP A 429 13.59 -4.51 -7.21
N SER A 430 13.05 -3.34 -6.87
CA SER A 430 13.47 -2.07 -7.46
C SER A 430 14.49 -1.35 -6.57
N ILE A 431 15.70 -1.16 -7.10
CA ILE A 431 16.81 -0.52 -6.37
C ILE A 431 16.79 1.01 -6.45
N GLY A 432 15.94 1.62 -7.28
CA GLY A 432 15.87 3.07 -7.41
C GLY A 432 14.77 3.59 -8.33
N ASN A 433 14.29 4.81 -8.08
CA ASN A 433 13.40 5.55 -8.97
C ASN A 433 14.02 6.87 -9.43
N GLU A 434 14.09 7.13 -10.74
CA GLU A 434 14.51 8.41 -11.37
C GLU A 434 15.78 9.01 -10.75
N VAL A 435 16.71 8.14 -10.35
CA VAL A 435 17.90 8.53 -9.61
C VAL A 435 18.79 9.39 -10.52
N PRO A 436 19.24 10.58 -10.10
CA PRO A 436 20.04 11.44 -10.98
C PRO A 436 21.35 10.79 -11.41
N ASP A 437 21.84 9.82 -10.62
CA ASP A 437 22.97 8.93 -10.92
C ASP A 437 22.88 8.21 -12.28
N GLN A 438 21.70 8.06 -12.90
CA GLN A 438 21.54 7.61 -14.30
C GLN A 438 22.41 8.40 -15.29
N SER A 439 22.53 9.72 -15.08
CA SER A 439 23.32 10.64 -15.91
C SER A 439 24.79 10.72 -15.50
N MET A 440 25.16 10.15 -14.35
CA MET A 440 26.46 10.42 -13.71
C MET A 440 27.55 9.41 -14.10
N PRO A 441 28.83 9.83 -14.20
CA PRO A 441 29.95 8.93 -14.43
C PRO A 441 30.01 7.82 -13.37
N GLY A 442 29.87 6.56 -13.80
CA GLY A 442 29.89 5.40 -12.91
C GLY A 442 28.54 5.02 -12.29
N GLY A 443 27.44 5.72 -12.60
CA GLY A 443 26.10 5.36 -12.12
C GLY A 443 25.68 3.93 -12.46
N ASN A 444 26.11 3.42 -13.63
CA ASN A 444 25.91 2.02 -14.02
C ASN A 444 26.68 1.01 -13.13
N LYS A 445 27.86 1.38 -12.61
CA LYS A 445 28.60 0.57 -11.63
C LYS A 445 27.90 0.57 -10.28
N LEU A 446 27.33 1.71 -9.88
CA LEU A 446 26.54 1.81 -8.65
C LEU A 446 25.25 0.96 -8.75
N ALA A 447 24.54 1.03 -9.88
CA ALA A 447 23.40 0.15 -10.16
C ALA A 447 23.78 -1.34 -10.05
N LYS A 448 24.93 -1.73 -10.63
CA LYS A 448 25.45 -3.11 -10.51
C LYS A 448 25.74 -3.50 -9.06
N GLN A 449 26.34 -2.61 -8.26
CA GLN A 449 26.63 -2.87 -6.84
C GLN A 449 25.35 -3.10 -6.02
N LEU A 450 24.30 -2.30 -6.24
CA LEU A 450 23.02 -2.48 -5.54
C LEU A 450 22.29 -3.76 -5.99
N GLN A 451 22.34 -4.10 -7.28
CA GLN A 451 21.83 -5.36 -7.81
C GLN A 451 22.59 -6.57 -7.21
N ASP A 452 23.91 -6.49 -7.08
CA ASP A 452 24.74 -7.56 -6.49
C ASP A 452 24.43 -7.79 -5.00
N ILE A 453 24.11 -6.73 -4.25
CA ILE A 453 23.61 -6.85 -2.87
C ILE A 453 22.29 -7.62 -2.84
N VAL A 454 21.35 -7.29 -3.73
CA VAL A 454 20.06 -7.99 -3.80
C VAL A 454 20.22 -9.45 -4.22
N HIS A 455 20.99 -9.74 -5.28
CA HIS A 455 21.25 -11.11 -5.74
C HIS A 455 21.99 -11.97 -4.70
N ARG A 456 22.78 -11.36 -3.81
CA ARG A 456 23.40 -12.05 -2.67
C ARG A 456 22.38 -12.52 -1.64
N GLU A 457 21.38 -11.70 -1.33
CA GLU A 457 20.36 -12.00 -0.31
C GLU A 457 19.17 -12.82 -0.86
N ASP A 458 18.81 -12.61 -2.13
CA ASP A 458 17.76 -13.33 -2.87
C ASP A 458 18.06 -13.38 -4.39
N PRO A 459 18.74 -14.43 -4.89
CA PRO A 459 18.92 -14.64 -6.32
C PRO A 459 17.67 -15.23 -7.03
N SER A 460 16.54 -15.41 -6.34
CA SER A 460 15.33 -16.02 -6.93
C SER A 460 14.40 -15.00 -7.61
N ARG A 461 14.73 -13.71 -7.55
CA ARG A 461 13.94 -12.61 -8.13
C ARG A 461 14.84 -11.62 -8.87
N PRO A 462 14.41 -11.09 -10.03
CA PRO A 462 15.14 -10.08 -10.77
C PRO A 462 15.13 -8.71 -10.08
N VAL A 463 16.12 -7.90 -10.45
CA VAL A 463 16.29 -6.51 -10.03
C VAL A 463 15.95 -5.54 -11.17
N THR A 464 15.39 -4.39 -10.80
CA THR A 464 15.00 -3.32 -11.71
C THR A 464 15.22 -1.94 -11.10
N ALA A 465 14.95 -0.89 -11.86
CA ALA A 465 14.89 0.50 -11.43
C ALA A 465 13.97 1.27 -12.39
N GLY A 466 13.31 2.31 -11.90
CA GLY A 466 12.51 3.23 -12.72
C GLY A 466 13.38 4.31 -13.36
N MET A 467 13.41 4.40 -14.69
CA MET A 467 14.31 5.28 -15.44
C MET A 467 13.55 6.30 -16.32
N ASP A 468 13.56 7.57 -15.92
CA ASP A 468 13.02 8.72 -16.67
C ASP A 468 13.97 9.21 -17.78
N ARG A 469 15.28 9.13 -17.53
CA ARG A 469 16.34 9.67 -18.40
C ARG A 469 16.78 8.65 -19.46
N ILE A 470 15.82 8.14 -20.23
CA ILE A 470 16.00 7.09 -21.24
C ILE A 470 17.26 7.23 -22.13
N ASP A 471 17.60 8.43 -22.60
CA ASP A 471 18.81 8.66 -23.41
C ASP A 471 20.10 8.36 -22.63
N ASP A 472 20.23 8.92 -21.42
CA ASP A 472 21.38 8.67 -20.54
C ASP A 472 21.41 7.22 -20.07
N ALA A 473 20.25 6.67 -19.70
CA ALA A 473 20.12 5.31 -19.20
C ALA A 473 20.61 4.27 -20.22
N ILE A 474 20.35 4.49 -21.51
CA ILE A 474 20.86 3.68 -22.62
C ILE A 474 22.33 4.00 -22.90
N LYS A 475 22.67 5.28 -23.12
CA LYS A 475 24.02 5.73 -23.52
C LYS A 475 25.10 5.36 -22.50
N ASN A 476 24.79 5.46 -21.21
CA ASN A 476 25.70 5.17 -20.11
C ASN A 476 25.72 3.68 -19.72
N ASN A 477 25.00 2.81 -20.47
CA ASN A 477 24.78 1.40 -20.15
C ASN A 477 24.20 1.17 -18.74
N PHE A 478 23.38 2.09 -18.23
CA PHE A 478 22.73 1.95 -16.93
C PHE A 478 21.58 0.93 -17.02
N ALA A 479 20.70 1.08 -18.02
CA ALA A 479 19.60 0.14 -18.28
C ALA A 479 20.09 -1.27 -18.64
N SER A 480 21.24 -1.37 -19.33
CA SER A 480 21.85 -2.64 -19.76
C SER A 480 22.40 -3.49 -18.61
N VAL A 481 22.52 -2.94 -17.39
CA VAL A 481 23.01 -3.64 -16.20
C VAL A 481 21.91 -4.38 -15.46
N LEU A 482 20.67 -3.87 -15.51
CA LEU A 482 19.53 -4.37 -14.74
C LEU A 482 18.97 -5.67 -15.33
N ASP A 483 18.48 -6.60 -14.49
CA ASP A 483 17.78 -7.79 -15.00
C ASP A 483 16.51 -7.42 -15.79
N ILE A 484 15.78 -6.39 -15.32
CA ILE A 484 14.62 -5.81 -15.99
C ILE A 484 14.85 -4.30 -16.17
N PRO A 485 14.97 -3.78 -17.42
CA PRO A 485 15.00 -2.34 -17.67
C PRO A 485 13.58 -1.76 -17.54
N GLY A 486 13.35 -0.98 -16.48
CA GLY A 486 12.12 -0.23 -16.25
C GLY A 486 12.23 1.21 -16.72
N PHE A 487 11.33 1.65 -17.60
CA PHE A 487 11.27 3.03 -18.07
C PHE A 487 10.06 3.76 -17.51
N ASN A 488 10.33 4.92 -16.91
CA ASN A 488 9.31 5.87 -16.50
C ASN A 488 8.89 6.69 -17.71
N TYR A 489 7.61 6.59 -18.05
CA TYR A 489 6.93 7.37 -19.07
C TYR A 489 7.45 7.10 -20.50
N LYS A 490 6.96 7.86 -21.49
CA LYS A 490 7.43 7.85 -22.90
C LYS A 490 7.25 6.50 -23.64
N PRO A 491 6.04 5.89 -23.66
CA PRO A 491 5.78 4.62 -24.36
C PRO A 491 6.16 4.62 -25.84
N HIS A 492 6.08 5.79 -26.50
CA HIS A 492 6.50 5.98 -27.89
C HIS A 492 8.00 5.68 -28.15
N ARG A 493 8.85 5.58 -27.11
CA ARG A 493 10.27 5.22 -27.22
C ARG A 493 10.58 3.77 -26.90
N TYR A 494 9.58 2.95 -26.53
CA TYR A 494 9.80 1.53 -26.22
C TYR A 494 10.44 0.73 -27.38
N PRO A 495 10.08 0.94 -28.68
CA PRO A 495 10.78 0.29 -29.78
C PRO A 495 12.26 0.68 -29.91
N GLU A 496 12.57 1.95 -29.62
CA GLU A 496 13.95 2.45 -29.65
C GLU A 496 14.78 1.82 -28.52
N ALA A 497 14.27 1.82 -27.29
CA ALA A 497 14.92 1.19 -26.15
C ALA A 497 15.12 -0.32 -26.38
N HIS A 498 14.07 -1.03 -26.80
CA HIS A 498 14.10 -2.46 -27.09
C HIS A 498 15.20 -2.82 -28.10
N SER A 499 15.33 -2.06 -29.18
CA SER A 499 16.37 -2.29 -30.21
C SER A 499 17.82 -2.13 -29.72
N LYS A 500 18.04 -1.47 -28.58
CA LYS A 500 19.37 -1.17 -28.01
C LYS A 500 19.70 -1.98 -26.76
N LEU A 501 18.74 -2.71 -26.19
CA LEU A 501 18.87 -3.38 -24.89
C LEU A 501 19.04 -4.90 -25.03
N PRO A 502 20.01 -5.52 -24.32
CA PRO A 502 20.31 -6.94 -24.46
C PRO A 502 19.22 -7.88 -23.91
N GLN A 503 18.34 -7.40 -23.03
CA GLN A 503 17.31 -8.22 -22.37
C GLN A 503 16.18 -8.65 -23.31
N GLY A 504 15.94 -7.91 -24.41
CA GLY A 504 14.85 -8.18 -25.36
C GLY A 504 13.43 -7.95 -24.82
N PHE A 505 13.28 -7.40 -23.62
CA PHE A 505 12.02 -6.95 -23.03
C PHE A 505 12.24 -5.67 -22.22
N LEU A 506 11.16 -4.97 -21.87
CA LEU A 506 11.21 -3.81 -20.98
C LEU A 506 9.89 -3.65 -20.21
N LEU A 507 9.94 -2.89 -19.11
CA LEU A 507 8.79 -2.59 -18.26
C LEU A 507 8.43 -1.10 -18.32
N GLY A 508 7.14 -0.77 -18.37
CA GLY A 508 6.68 0.57 -18.01
C GLY A 508 6.63 0.69 -16.48
N SER A 509 7.71 1.16 -15.86
CA SER A 509 7.85 1.21 -14.39
C SER A 509 7.03 2.35 -13.75
N GLU A 510 6.68 3.36 -14.54
CA GLU A 510 5.83 4.49 -14.15
C GLU A 510 5.11 5.00 -15.40
N THR A 511 3.78 5.03 -15.43
CA THR A 511 3.02 5.37 -16.66
C THR A 511 1.90 6.39 -16.42
N ALA A 512 1.44 6.99 -17.52
CA ALA A 512 0.36 7.97 -17.62
C ALA A 512 0.58 9.33 -16.91
N SER A 513 0.73 9.39 -15.57
CA SER A 513 0.77 10.66 -14.82
C SER A 513 -0.34 11.65 -15.27
N THR A 514 -1.51 11.08 -15.58
CA THR A 514 -2.72 11.77 -16.01
C THR A 514 -3.36 12.42 -14.80
N VAL A 515 -3.86 13.65 -14.93
CA VAL A 515 -4.41 14.44 -13.82
C VAL A 515 -5.91 14.65 -13.97
N SER A 516 -6.67 14.34 -12.92
CA SER A 516 -8.12 14.57 -12.89
C SER A 516 -8.65 14.76 -11.47
N SER A 517 -9.66 15.61 -11.32
CA SER A 517 -10.43 15.78 -10.08
C SER A 517 -11.76 15.04 -10.20
N ARG A 518 -12.12 14.22 -9.20
CA ARG A 518 -13.37 13.42 -9.22
C ARG A 518 -14.59 14.29 -9.54
N GLY A 519 -15.30 13.96 -10.62
CA GLY A 519 -16.58 14.59 -10.98
C GLY A 519 -16.48 16.04 -11.51
N VAL A 520 -15.28 16.55 -11.77
CA VAL A 520 -15.09 17.90 -12.36
C VAL A 520 -14.88 17.78 -13.86
N TYR A 521 -15.70 18.44 -14.67
CA TYR A 521 -15.56 18.41 -16.14
C TYR A 521 -15.30 19.81 -16.70
N LYS A 522 -14.39 19.90 -17.67
CA LYS A 522 -13.90 21.16 -18.23
C LYS A 522 -14.13 21.22 -19.74
N PHE A 523 -14.47 22.39 -20.25
CA PHE A 523 -14.73 22.63 -21.68
C PHE A 523 -13.80 23.73 -22.23
N PRO A 524 -13.38 23.67 -23.51
CA PRO A 524 -13.57 22.57 -24.44
C PRO A 524 -12.77 21.31 -24.04
N VAL A 525 -13.30 20.15 -24.41
CA VAL A 525 -12.70 18.84 -24.13
C VAL A 525 -11.62 18.57 -25.19
N VAL A 526 -10.36 18.69 -24.79
CA VAL A 526 -9.18 18.55 -25.66
C VAL A 526 -8.06 17.86 -24.90
N VAL A 527 -7.20 17.14 -25.62
CA VAL A 527 -5.93 16.64 -25.05
C VAL A 527 -5.03 17.84 -24.74
N ALA A 528 -4.46 17.87 -23.53
CA ALA A 528 -3.59 18.95 -23.11
C ALA A 528 -2.50 18.48 -22.13
N LYS A 529 -1.41 19.25 -22.08
CA LYS A 529 -0.30 19.08 -21.12
C LYS A 529 -0.27 20.25 -20.15
N ASP A 530 0.03 19.97 -18.88
CA ASP A 530 0.15 20.95 -17.78
C ASP A 530 -1.01 21.96 -17.66
N LYS A 531 -2.22 21.56 -18.08
CA LYS A 531 -3.36 22.47 -18.14
C LYS A 531 -3.85 22.81 -16.73
N LYS A 532 -3.88 24.11 -16.41
CA LYS A 532 -4.28 24.64 -15.11
C LYS A 532 -5.58 25.45 -15.23
N TYR A 533 -6.45 25.33 -14.25
CA TYR A 533 -7.67 26.13 -14.11
C TYR A 533 -7.59 27.08 -12.90
N SER A 534 -8.58 27.97 -12.77
CA SER A 534 -8.66 28.98 -11.70
C SER A 534 -9.21 28.44 -10.37
N ASP A 535 -9.94 27.33 -10.40
CA ASP A 535 -10.52 26.64 -9.24
C ASP A 535 -9.61 25.53 -8.66
N ASN A 536 -8.39 25.42 -9.18
CA ASN A 536 -7.40 24.39 -8.84
C ASN A 536 -7.93 22.94 -8.99
N GLN A 537 -8.75 22.67 -10.02
CA GLN A 537 -9.24 21.32 -10.34
C GLN A 537 -8.89 20.90 -11.76
N SER A 538 -8.63 19.61 -11.98
CA SER A 538 -8.31 19.02 -13.29
C SER A 538 -9.49 18.26 -13.88
N SER A 539 -9.54 18.11 -15.21
CA SER A 539 -10.70 17.56 -15.91
C SER A 539 -10.81 16.03 -15.83
N SER A 540 -11.93 15.53 -15.31
CA SER A 540 -12.30 14.11 -15.22
C SER A 540 -12.68 13.46 -16.57
N TYR A 541 -12.46 14.17 -17.69
CA TYR A 541 -12.38 13.53 -19.01
C TYR A 541 -11.06 12.76 -19.23
N ASP A 542 -10.06 12.86 -18.32
CA ASP A 542 -8.79 12.13 -18.39
C ASP A 542 -8.03 12.30 -19.73
N LEU A 543 -8.04 13.53 -20.26
CA LEU A 543 -7.27 13.95 -21.44
C LEU A 543 -6.16 14.96 -21.08
N GLU A 544 -5.97 15.22 -19.78
CA GLU A 544 -4.99 16.15 -19.23
C GLU A 544 -3.91 15.37 -18.49
N ALA A 545 -2.64 15.58 -18.84
CA ALA A 545 -1.50 14.90 -18.24
C ALA A 545 -0.31 15.85 -18.08
N CYS A 546 0.70 15.44 -17.32
CA CYS A 546 1.92 16.23 -17.19
C CYS A 546 2.77 16.21 -18.47
N ASN A 547 3.58 17.26 -18.70
CA ASN A 547 4.36 17.43 -19.94
C ASN A 547 5.30 16.25 -20.26
N TRP A 548 5.79 15.55 -19.24
CA TRP A 548 6.72 14.42 -19.37
C TRP A 548 6.03 13.07 -19.68
N SER A 549 4.70 13.02 -19.62
CA SER A 549 3.93 11.78 -19.58
C SER A 549 2.79 11.73 -20.62
N GLN A 550 1.80 10.84 -20.46
CA GLN A 550 0.84 10.46 -21.52
C GLN A 550 -0.60 10.22 -21.01
N THR A 551 -1.58 10.11 -21.90
CA THR A 551 -2.91 9.58 -21.51
C THR A 551 -2.87 8.05 -21.35
N PRO A 552 -3.79 7.42 -20.60
CA PRO A 552 -3.81 5.96 -20.44
C PRO A 552 -3.92 5.24 -21.79
N ASP A 553 -4.65 5.82 -22.73
CA ASP A 553 -4.90 5.27 -24.07
C ASP A 553 -3.61 5.04 -24.86
N GLU A 554 -2.63 5.94 -24.73
CA GLU A 554 -1.32 5.84 -25.40
C GLU A 554 -0.50 4.67 -24.86
N GLU A 555 -0.56 4.44 -23.54
CA GLU A 555 0.09 3.33 -22.86
C GLU A 555 -0.58 1.98 -23.19
N PHE A 556 -1.90 2.00 -23.32
CA PHE A 556 -2.68 0.82 -23.69
C PHE A 556 -2.36 0.36 -25.12
N VAL A 557 -2.20 1.29 -26.07
CA VAL A 557 -1.80 0.97 -27.46
C VAL A 557 -0.48 0.20 -27.46
N VAL A 558 0.57 0.72 -26.82
CA VAL A 558 1.89 0.05 -26.88
C VAL A 558 1.90 -1.28 -26.15
N GLN A 559 1.12 -1.45 -25.09
CA GLN A 559 1.00 -2.75 -24.43
C GLN A 559 0.28 -3.78 -25.30
N ASP A 560 -0.80 -3.39 -25.97
CA ASP A 560 -1.56 -4.31 -26.79
C ASP A 560 -0.75 -4.69 -28.06
N ASP A 561 0.02 -3.75 -28.61
CA ASP A 561 0.70 -3.90 -29.91
C ASP A 561 2.16 -4.39 -29.79
N LEU A 562 2.83 -4.21 -28.64
CA LEU A 562 4.23 -4.62 -28.42
C LEU A 562 4.31 -5.80 -27.42
N PRO A 563 4.56 -7.04 -27.86
CA PRO A 563 4.55 -8.21 -26.97
C PRO A 563 5.70 -8.24 -25.95
N TYR A 564 6.83 -7.58 -26.23
CA TYR A 564 7.99 -7.49 -25.34
C TYR A 564 7.84 -6.48 -24.19
N VAL A 565 6.77 -5.68 -24.18
CA VAL A 565 6.44 -4.79 -23.04
C VAL A 565 5.79 -5.62 -21.94
N LEU A 566 6.46 -5.73 -20.78
CA LEU A 566 6.05 -6.60 -19.67
C LEU A 566 4.75 -6.15 -18.98
N GLY A 567 4.30 -4.91 -19.20
CA GLY A 567 3.14 -4.30 -18.57
C GLY A 567 3.44 -2.87 -18.13
N GLU A 568 2.56 -2.32 -17.29
CA GLU A 568 2.69 -0.96 -16.75
C GLU A 568 2.52 -0.93 -15.23
N PHE A 569 3.02 0.15 -14.61
CA PHE A 569 2.66 0.60 -13.28
C PHE A 569 2.21 2.07 -13.33
N VAL A 570 0.90 2.30 -13.25
CA VAL A 570 0.29 3.63 -13.44
C VAL A 570 0.62 4.57 -12.29
N TRP A 571 1.00 5.81 -12.59
CA TRP A 571 1.07 6.91 -11.62
C TRP A 571 -0.29 7.64 -11.55
N THR A 572 -1.13 7.42 -10.53
CA THR A 572 -1.05 6.48 -9.39
C THR A 572 -2.35 5.69 -9.23
N GLY A 573 -2.37 4.64 -8.40
CA GLY A 573 -3.63 3.95 -8.04
C GLY A 573 -4.57 4.86 -7.24
N PHE A 574 -4.03 5.54 -6.24
CA PHE A 574 -4.73 6.51 -5.38
C PHE A 574 -4.02 7.87 -5.41
N ASP A 575 -4.79 8.96 -5.28
CA ASP A 575 -4.23 10.26 -4.87
C ASP A 575 -3.61 10.10 -3.47
N TYR A 576 -2.61 10.92 -3.19
CA TYR A 576 -1.77 10.87 -2.01
C TYR A 576 -1.47 12.29 -1.53
N LEU A 577 -1.05 12.45 -0.28
CA LEU A 577 -0.72 13.75 0.28
C LEU A 577 0.62 14.26 -0.29
N GLY A 578 0.65 15.53 -0.70
CA GLY A 578 1.77 16.11 -1.42
C GLY A 578 1.63 16.10 -2.94
N GLU A 579 2.71 16.53 -3.59
CA GLU A 579 2.89 16.60 -5.05
C GLU A 579 1.64 17.02 -5.85
N PRO A 580 1.04 18.21 -5.57
CA PRO A 580 -0.26 18.60 -6.10
C PRO A 580 -0.19 19.13 -7.55
N THR A 581 0.66 18.53 -8.38
CA THR A 581 0.86 18.85 -9.80
C THR A 581 -0.47 18.78 -10.58
N PRO A 582 -0.79 19.74 -11.47
CA PRO A 582 0.04 20.87 -11.94
C PRO A 582 -0.08 22.15 -11.08
N TYR A 583 -0.57 22.04 -9.84
CA TYR A 583 -0.88 23.15 -8.92
C TYR A 583 0.09 23.25 -7.72
N ASP A 584 1.30 22.71 -7.85
CA ASP A 584 2.42 22.79 -6.90
C ASP A 584 2.93 24.21 -6.61
N GLU A 585 2.58 25.18 -7.47
CA GLU A 585 2.79 26.62 -7.28
C GLU A 585 1.51 27.37 -6.78
N LYS A 586 0.43 26.64 -6.47
CA LYS A 586 -0.88 27.21 -6.10
C LYS A 586 -1.46 26.59 -4.83
N TRP A 587 -1.07 27.12 -3.67
CA TRP A 587 -1.87 26.96 -2.45
C TRP A 587 -3.33 27.41 -2.71
N PRO A 588 -4.38 26.72 -2.21
CA PRO A 588 -4.37 25.65 -1.20
C PRO A 588 -4.27 24.21 -1.73
N SER A 589 -3.81 23.98 -2.96
CA SER A 589 -3.60 22.60 -3.45
C SER A 589 -2.50 21.90 -2.64
N HIS A 590 -2.82 20.75 -2.04
CA HIS A 590 -1.94 20.03 -1.10
C HIS A 590 -1.90 18.51 -1.30
N SER A 591 -2.82 17.92 -2.06
CA SER A 591 -2.73 16.50 -2.46
C SER A 591 -2.65 16.36 -3.98
N SER A 592 -2.23 15.19 -4.43
CA SER A 592 -2.07 14.92 -5.85
C SER A 592 -3.41 14.80 -6.60
N TYR A 593 -3.33 14.85 -7.94
CA TYR A 593 -4.44 14.68 -8.88
C TYR A 593 -4.26 13.44 -9.77
N PHE A 594 -3.17 12.67 -9.55
CA PHE A 594 -2.71 11.57 -10.38
C PHE A 594 -3.54 10.29 -10.26
N GLY A 595 -4.13 10.08 -9.08
CA GLY A 595 -4.82 8.87 -8.70
C GLY A 595 -5.96 8.52 -9.61
N ILE A 596 -6.08 7.23 -9.93
CA ILE A 596 -7.29 6.66 -10.54
C ILE A 596 -8.48 6.75 -9.56
N MET A 597 -8.19 6.70 -8.26
CA MET A 597 -9.09 6.98 -7.14
C MET A 597 -8.60 8.20 -6.34
N ASP A 598 -9.51 8.93 -5.71
CA ASP A 598 -9.18 10.13 -4.94
C ASP A 598 -8.66 9.85 -3.51
N LEU A 599 -8.24 10.91 -2.82
CA LEU A 599 -7.70 10.84 -1.45
C LEU A 599 -8.73 10.36 -0.41
N ALA A 600 -10.03 10.43 -0.74
CA ALA A 600 -11.11 9.85 0.06
C ALA A 600 -11.35 8.36 -0.26
N THR A 601 -10.51 7.76 -1.10
CA THR A 601 -10.64 6.37 -1.56
C THR A 601 -11.95 6.16 -2.33
N MET A 602 -12.32 7.14 -3.19
CA MET A 602 -13.44 7.07 -4.13
C MET A 602 -12.96 7.04 -5.59
N PRO A 603 -13.54 6.20 -6.47
CA PRO A 603 -13.27 6.21 -7.91
C PRO A 603 -13.46 7.57 -8.58
N LYS A 604 -12.51 7.95 -9.45
CA LYS A 604 -12.71 8.94 -10.52
C LYS A 604 -13.21 8.24 -11.78
N ASP A 605 -13.59 8.97 -12.83
CA ASP A 605 -14.03 8.37 -14.11
C ASP A 605 -12.96 7.43 -14.70
N ARG A 606 -11.67 7.76 -14.54
CA ARG A 606 -10.51 6.94 -14.93
C ARG A 606 -10.54 5.50 -14.40
N PHE A 607 -11.14 5.26 -13.24
CA PHE A 607 -11.30 3.90 -12.69
C PHE A 607 -12.04 2.99 -13.66
N TYR A 608 -13.08 3.51 -14.30
CA TYR A 608 -13.90 2.76 -15.23
C TYR A 608 -13.22 2.59 -16.60
N LEU A 609 -12.33 3.51 -17.00
CA LEU A 609 -11.47 3.33 -18.18
C LEU A 609 -10.49 2.16 -17.99
N TYR A 610 -9.80 2.10 -16.83
CA TYR A 610 -8.94 0.96 -16.50
C TYR A 610 -9.75 -0.32 -16.32
N ARG A 611 -10.86 -0.30 -15.57
CA ARG A 611 -11.73 -1.46 -15.35
C ARG A 611 -12.28 -2.05 -16.65
N ALA A 612 -12.63 -1.21 -17.62
CA ALA A 612 -13.09 -1.63 -18.94
C ALA A 612 -12.04 -2.40 -19.76
N ARG A 613 -10.74 -2.19 -19.50
CA ARG A 613 -9.61 -2.89 -20.15
C ARG A 613 -9.09 -4.07 -19.30
N TRP A 614 -9.04 -3.92 -17.98
CA TRP A 614 -8.33 -4.82 -17.09
C TRP A 614 -9.21 -5.88 -16.43
N ASN A 615 -10.46 -5.55 -16.06
CA ASN A 615 -11.36 -6.50 -15.43
C ASN A 615 -12.12 -7.31 -16.50
N THR A 616 -11.62 -8.50 -16.80
CA THR A 616 -12.26 -9.45 -17.73
C THR A 616 -13.28 -10.37 -17.07
N ALA A 617 -13.42 -10.32 -15.74
CA ALA A 617 -14.36 -11.14 -14.96
C ALA A 617 -15.73 -10.49 -14.77
N SER A 618 -15.88 -9.19 -15.06
CA SER A 618 -17.15 -8.47 -14.97
C SER A 618 -17.20 -7.32 -15.97
N PRO A 619 -18.32 -7.13 -16.70
CA PRO A 619 -18.41 -6.07 -17.70
C PRO A 619 -18.35 -4.68 -17.06
N THR A 620 -17.90 -3.71 -17.83
CA THR A 620 -17.95 -2.29 -17.49
C THR A 620 -18.85 -1.56 -18.48
N LEU A 621 -19.73 -0.73 -17.95
CA LEU A 621 -20.43 0.35 -18.61
C LEU A 621 -20.37 1.51 -17.62
N HIS A 622 -19.90 2.68 -18.08
CA HIS A 622 -19.77 3.89 -17.28
C HIS A 622 -19.95 5.11 -18.16
N LEU A 623 -20.89 5.99 -17.81
CA LEU A 623 -21.26 7.17 -18.57
C LEU A 623 -20.78 8.47 -17.88
N LEU A 624 -20.10 9.34 -18.64
CA LEU A 624 -19.66 10.66 -18.18
C LEU A 624 -19.92 11.75 -19.25
N PRO A 625 -20.13 13.02 -18.87
CA PRO A 625 -20.12 13.58 -17.52
C PRO A 625 -21.47 13.43 -16.79
N HIS A 626 -21.58 14.05 -15.61
CA HIS A 626 -22.88 14.31 -15.00
C HIS A 626 -23.80 15.13 -15.94
N TRP A 627 -25.12 15.01 -15.81
CA TRP A 627 -26.08 15.70 -16.69
C TRP A 627 -26.79 16.91 -16.08
N THR A 628 -26.13 17.61 -15.14
CA THR A 628 -26.64 18.83 -14.50
C THR A 628 -25.73 19.99 -14.90
N TRP A 629 -26.21 20.91 -15.75
CA TRP A 629 -25.39 22.00 -16.30
C TRP A 629 -26.18 23.32 -16.43
N PRO A 630 -26.54 23.97 -15.31
CA PRO A 630 -27.36 25.19 -15.33
C PRO A 630 -26.71 26.30 -16.18
N GLY A 631 -27.47 26.89 -17.12
CA GLY A 631 -26.97 27.97 -17.98
C GLY A 631 -26.10 27.51 -19.17
N ARG A 632 -25.99 26.19 -19.40
CA ARG A 632 -25.31 25.61 -20.58
C ARG A 632 -26.28 25.02 -21.61
N GLU A 633 -27.58 25.30 -21.51
CA GLU A 633 -28.61 24.78 -22.40
C GLU A 633 -28.27 25.10 -23.87
N GLY A 634 -28.30 24.08 -24.73
CA GLY A 634 -27.91 24.19 -26.14
C GLY A 634 -26.40 24.26 -26.43
N GLN A 635 -25.53 24.32 -25.41
CA GLN A 635 -24.07 24.32 -25.60
C GLN A 635 -23.53 22.90 -25.80
N THR A 636 -22.44 22.76 -26.57
CA THR A 636 -21.73 21.47 -26.72
C THR A 636 -21.19 20.99 -25.36
N THR A 637 -21.55 19.77 -24.99
CA THR A 637 -21.19 19.08 -23.76
C THR A 637 -20.88 17.63 -24.14
N PRO A 638 -19.61 17.30 -24.48
CA PRO A 638 -19.23 15.98 -24.96
C PRO A 638 -19.60 14.88 -23.96
N VAL A 639 -20.10 13.74 -24.46
CA VAL A 639 -20.44 12.57 -23.63
C VAL A 639 -19.50 11.44 -23.99
N PHE A 640 -18.81 10.87 -23.02
CA PHE A 640 -17.95 9.69 -23.18
C PHE A 640 -18.56 8.50 -22.44
N CYS A 641 -18.32 7.30 -22.98
CA CYS A 641 -18.66 6.03 -22.35
C CYS A 641 -17.40 5.16 -22.26
N TYR A 642 -17.03 4.77 -21.04
CA TYR A 642 -15.97 3.80 -20.78
C TYR A 642 -16.60 2.43 -20.60
N THR A 643 -16.25 1.47 -21.45
CA THR A 643 -16.96 0.19 -21.48
C THR A 643 -16.09 -0.96 -21.96
N SER A 644 -16.34 -2.16 -21.45
CA SER A 644 -15.76 -3.41 -21.98
C SER A 644 -16.42 -3.87 -23.28
N TYR A 645 -17.62 -3.35 -23.62
CA TYR A 645 -18.34 -3.70 -24.83
C TYR A 645 -17.71 -3.07 -26.09
N PRO A 646 -17.87 -3.68 -27.28
CA PRO A 646 -17.30 -3.14 -28.53
C PRO A 646 -17.99 -1.85 -29.01
N SER A 647 -19.26 -1.63 -28.67
CA SER A 647 -20.03 -0.49 -29.16
C SER A 647 -21.19 -0.13 -28.23
N ALA A 648 -21.66 1.12 -28.31
CA ALA A 648 -22.80 1.62 -27.56
C ALA A 648 -23.50 2.76 -28.32
N GLU A 649 -24.77 3.02 -28.00
CA GLU A 649 -25.60 4.08 -28.56
C GLU A 649 -26.06 5.02 -27.44
N LEU A 650 -25.88 6.32 -27.65
CA LEU A 650 -26.27 7.36 -26.70
C LEU A 650 -27.62 7.94 -27.07
N PHE A 651 -28.46 8.19 -26.07
CA PHE A 651 -29.75 8.84 -26.18
C PHE A 651 -29.80 10.05 -25.25
N VAL A 652 -30.23 11.21 -25.76
CA VAL A 652 -30.56 12.41 -24.95
C VAL A 652 -32.08 12.53 -24.96
N ASN A 653 -32.73 12.51 -23.81
CA ASN A 653 -34.20 12.58 -23.70
C ASN A 653 -34.94 11.59 -24.64
N GLY A 654 -34.39 10.38 -24.79
CA GLY A 654 -34.90 9.33 -25.68
C GLY A 654 -34.52 9.46 -27.16
N LYS A 655 -33.88 10.55 -27.59
CA LYS A 655 -33.41 10.77 -28.96
C LYS A 655 -31.97 10.30 -29.14
N SER A 656 -31.76 9.33 -30.05
CA SER A 656 -30.42 8.83 -30.41
C SER A 656 -29.49 9.94 -30.90
N GLN A 657 -28.24 9.88 -30.44
CA GLN A 657 -27.08 10.65 -30.89
C GLN A 657 -26.15 9.81 -31.78
N GLY A 658 -26.62 8.63 -32.23
CA GLY A 658 -25.87 7.66 -33.03
C GLY A 658 -25.13 6.62 -32.18
N ARG A 659 -24.84 5.47 -32.80
CA ARG A 659 -24.04 4.38 -32.23
C ARG A 659 -22.55 4.61 -32.52
N GLN A 660 -21.72 4.47 -31.50
CA GLN A 660 -20.26 4.50 -31.60
C GLN A 660 -19.68 3.10 -31.37
N THR A 661 -18.59 2.79 -32.06
CA THR A 661 -17.87 1.51 -31.99
C THR A 661 -16.39 1.78 -31.79
N LYS A 662 -15.73 0.99 -30.93
CA LYS A 662 -14.28 1.07 -30.72
C LYS A 662 -13.53 0.77 -32.02
N SER A 663 -12.53 1.58 -32.33
CA SER A 663 -11.72 1.44 -33.54
C SER A 663 -10.25 1.20 -33.20
N THR A 664 -9.65 0.19 -33.83
CA THR A 664 -8.20 -0.02 -33.80
C THR A 664 -7.45 0.91 -34.77
N THR A 665 -8.17 1.65 -35.61
CA THR A 665 -7.62 2.68 -36.50
C THR A 665 -8.07 4.07 -36.08
N GLY A 666 -7.17 5.06 -36.13
CA GLY A 666 -7.45 6.43 -35.71
C GLY A 666 -6.65 6.84 -34.46
N THR A 667 -7.27 7.57 -33.54
CA THR A 667 -6.61 8.02 -32.30
C THR A 667 -6.59 6.93 -31.23
N PRO A 668 -5.62 6.93 -30.29
CA PRO A 668 -5.60 6.01 -29.15
C PRO A 668 -6.93 6.01 -28.38
N GLN A 669 -7.55 7.18 -28.19
CA GLN A 669 -8.81 7.32 -27.47
C GLN A 669 -9.96 6.55 -28.14
N ALA A 670 -10.01 6.50 -29.48
CA ALA A 670 -11.07 5.77 -30.21
C ALA A 670 -10.98 4.24 -30.04
N ARG A 671 -9.84 3.70 -29.58
CA ARG A 671 -9.64 2.28 -29.30
C ARG A 671 -10.22 1.84 -27.96
N TYR A 672 -10.29 2.75 -26.99
CA TYR A 672 -10.69 2.43 -25.60
C TYR A 672 -11.93 3.17 -25.10
N ARG A 673 -12.30 4.30 -25.72
CA ARG A 673 -13.41 5.17 -25.33
C ARG A 673 -14.44 5.27 -26.47
N LEU A 674 -15.73 5.30 -26.12
CA LEU A 674 -16.80 5.70 -27.03
C LEU A 674 -17.14 7.16 -26.77
N MET A 675 -17.13 8.01 -27.80
CA MET A 675 -17.15 9.46 -27.64
C MET A 675 -18.17 10.12 -28.57
N TRP A 676 -19.05 10.95 -27.99
CA TRP A 676 -19.97 11.82 -28.72
C TRP A 676 -19.59 13.27 -28.44
N ASN A 677 -18.82 13.86 -29.35
CA ASN A 677 -18.19 15.16 -29.12
C ASN A 677 -19.14 16.36 -29.30
N GLU A 678 -20.21 16.23 -30.08
CA GLU A 678 -21.09 17.34 -30.46
C GLU A 678 -22.47 17.35 -29.77
N VAL A 679 -22.64 16.54 -28.72
CA VAL A 679 -23.91 16.49 -27.96
C VAL A 679 -24.20 17.86 -27.37
N LYS A 680 -25.43 18.36 -27.56
CA LYS A 680 -25.89 19.62 -26.96
C LYS A 680 -26.56 19.31 -25.62
N TYR A 681 -26.28 20.13 -24.61
CA TYR A 681 -26.93 19.96 -23.31
C TYR A 681 -28.41 20.32 -23.39
N GLU A 682 -29.26 19.38 -23.00
CA GLU A 682 -30.70 19.53 -22.79
C GLU A 682 -31.04 18.89 -21.44
N PRO A 683 -31.63 19.63 -20.48
CA PRO A 683 -32.04 19.06 -19.20
C PRO A 683 -32.97 17.85 -19.35
N GLY A 684 -32.82 16.85 -18.48
CA GLY A 684 -33.55 15.60 -18.53
C GLY A 684 -32.64 14.41 -18.24
N SER A 685 -32.38 13.54 -19.22
CA SER A 685 -31.43 12.43 -19.07
C SER A 685 -30.59 12.14 -20.32
N ILE A 686 -29.38 11.64 -20.06
CA ILE A 686 -28.60 10.85 -21.03
C ILE A 686 -28.69 9.39 -20.64
N LYS A 687 -28.92 8.53 -21.63
CA LYS A 687 -28.86 7.07 -21.47
C LYS A 687 -27.94 6.47 -22.53
N VAL A 688 -27.07 5.56 -22.11
CA VAL A 688 -26.26 4.75 -23.03
C VAL A 688 -26.77 3.32 -23.03
N VAL A 689 -26.88 2.72 -24.22
CA VAL A 689 -27.20 1.29 -24.42
C VAL A 689 -25.98 0.63 -25.05
N ALA A 690 -25.42 -0.38 -24.39
CA ALA A 690 -24.25 -1.11 -24.88
C ALA A 690 -24.64 -2.38 -25.63
N TYR A 691 -23.87 -2.70 -26.68
CA TYR A 691 -24.11 -3.84 -27.56
C TYR A 691 -22.92 -4.82 -27.53
N ASP A 692 -23.23 -6.11 -27.52
CA ASP A 692 -22.24 -7.17 -27.64
C ASP A 692 -21.64 -7.28 -29.06
N ALA A 693 -20.74 -8.25 -29.26
CA ALA A 693 -20.09 -8.50 -30.54
C ALA A 693 -21.05 -8.98 -31.64
N GLN A 694 -22.25 -9.45 -31.27
CA GLN A 694 -23.34 -9.85 -32.17
C GLN A 694 -24.27 -8.67 -32.48
N GLY A 695 -24.05 -7.51 -31.87
CA GLY A 695 -24.85 -6.31 -32.06
C GLY A 695 -26.17 -6.29 -31.29
N LYS A 696 -26.35 -7.17 -30.30
CA LYS A 696 -27.52 -7.20 -29.41
C LYS A 696 -27.30 -6.27 -28.22
N ALA A 697 -28.33 -5.54 -27.83
CA ALA A 697 -28.30 -4.72 -26.61
C ALA A 697 -28.24 -5.61 -25.35
N VAL A 698 -27.28 -5.34 -24.46
CA VAL A 698 -26.95 -6.20 -23.30
C VAL A 698 -26.80 -5.47 -21.97
N ALA A 699 -26.61 -4.16 -21.97
CA ALA A 699 -26.57 -3.33 -20.77
C ALA A 699 -27.03 -1.90 -21.10
N GLU A 700 -27.56 -1.18 -20.10
CA GLU A 700 -27.82 0.25 -20.20
C GLU A 700 -27.51 0.98 -18.90
N GLU A 701 -27.23 2.28 -19.00
CA GLU A 701 -26.92 3.17 -17.88
C GLU A 701 -27.49 4.56 -18.18
N GLU A 702 -28.10 5.21 -17.18
CA GLU A 702 -28.77 6.50 -17.31
C GLU A 702 -28.28 7.50 -16.25
N VAL A 703 -27.93 8.71 -16.69
CA VAL A 703 -27.57 9.86 -15.84
C VAL A 703 -28.58 10.98 -16.06
N LYS A 704 -29.10 11.54 -14.95
CA LYS A 704 -30.18 12.54 -14.96
C LYS A 704 -29.69 13.91 -14.52
N THR A 705 -30.37 14.94 -15.01
CA THR A 705 -30.29 16.29 -14.43
C THR A 705 -30.86 16.26 -13.02
N ALA A 706 -30.03 16.58 -12.04
CA ALA A 706 -30.42 16.59 -10.64
C ALA A 706 -31.22 17.87 -10.30
N GLY A 707 -32.19 17.70 -9.42
CA GLY A 707 -32.88 18.82 -8.76
C GLY A 707 -32.03 19.49 -7.68
N LYS A 708 -32.68 20.28 -6.83
CA LYS A 708 -32.01 20.91 -5.69
C LYS A 708 -31.63 19.86 -4.61
N PRO A 709 -30.48 20.02 -3.92
CA PRO A 709 -30.12 19.22 -2.76
C PRO A 709 -31.25 19.12 -1.74
N HIS A 710 -31.60 17.89 -1.33
CA HIS A 710 -32.76 17.63 -0.49
C HIS A 710 -32.45 16.72 0.70
N HIS A 711 -31.62 15.69 0.51
CA HIS A 711 -31.31 14.72 1.55
C HIS A 711 -29.91 14.14 1.45
N ILE A 712 -29.48 13.51 2.55
CA ILE A 712 -28.24 12.74 2.61
C ILE A 712 -28.60 11.26 2.46
N LYS A 713 -27.82 10.52 1.68
CA LYS A 713 -27.84 9.05 1.62
C LYS A 713 -26.49 8.50 2.08
N LEU A 714 -26.52 7.48 2.93
CA LEU A 714 -25.32 6.84 3.47
C LEU A 714 -25.13 5.48 2.81
N VAL A 715 -23.91 5.23 2.32
CA VAL A 715 -23.51 3.95 1.71
C VAL A 715 -22.21 3.52 2.39
N ALA A 716 -22.28 2.49 3.22
CA ALA A 716 -21.10 1.86 3.82
C ALA A 716 -20.53 0.80 2.88
N ASP A 717 -19.20 0.68 2.83
CA ASP A 717 -18.53 -0.42 2.14
C ASP A 717 -18.75 -1.78 2.83
N ARG A 718 -18.86 -1.76 4.17
CA ARG A 718 -19.29 -2.90 4.99
C ARG A 718 -20.06 -2.45 6.21
N THR A 719 -20.96 -3.32 6.68
CA THR A 719 -21.81 -3.08 7.86
C THR A 719 -21.40 -3.88 9.09
N ASN A 720 -20.48 -4.85 8.95
CA ASN A 720 -19.91 -5.63 10.05
C ASN A 720 -18.41 -5.33 10.18
N LEU A 721 -17.95 -5.18 11.42
CA LEU A 721 -16.59 -4.82 11.81
C LEU A 721 -16.09 -5.74 12.93
N THR A 722 -14.78 -5.88 13.04
CA THR A 722 -14.11 -6.53 14.16
C THR A 722 -13.97 -5.56 15.34
N ALA A 723 -14.27 -6.01 16.56
CA ALA A 723 -14.12 -5.25 17.80
C ALA A 723 -12.67 -5.31 18.34
N ASP A 724 -11.71 -4.90 17.52
CA ASP A 724 -10.27 -4.90 17.81
C ASP A 724 -9.68 -3.50 18.09
N GLY A 725 -10.51 -2.45 18.05
CA GLY A 725 -10.09 -1.05 18.22
C GLY A 725 -9.44 -0.42 16.98
N HIS A 726 -9.23 -1.19 15.91
CA HIS A 726 -8.46 -0.82 14.73
C HIS A 726 -9.29 -0.86 13.44
N ASP A 727 -10.30 -1.72 13.35
CA ASP A 727 -11.11 -1.97 12.15
C ASP A 727 -11.99 -0.77 11.73
N LEU A 728 -12.16 -0.57 10.41
CA LEU A 728 -12.75 0.64 9.82
C LEU A 728 -13.89 0.37 8.82
N ALA A 729 -15.05 1.01 8.99
CA ALA A 729 -16.04 1.15 7.93
C ALA A 729 -15.87 2.51 7.23
N TYR A 730 -15.90 2.52 5.90
CA TYR A 730 -15.91 3.73 5.09
C TYR A 730 -17.35 3.99 4.64
N VAL A 731 -17.96 5.05 5.18
CA VAL A 731 -19.34 5.43 4.88
C VAL A 731 -19.36 6.67 3.99
N THR A 732 -19.72 6.48 2.73
CA THR A 732 -19.94 7.57 1.78
C THR A 732 -21.27 8.25 2.08
N ALA A 733 -21.22 9.54 2.42
CA ALA A 733 -22.38 10.41 2.46
C ALA A 733 -22.53 11.10 1.10
N ARG A 734 -23.70 10.91 0.48
CA ARG A 734 -24.09 11.47 -0.82
C ARG A 734 -25.18 12.52 -0.63
N VAL A 735 -25.04 13.68 -1.26
CA VAL A 735 -26.08 14.71 -1.28
C VAL A 735 -26.95 14.48 -2.52
N GLU A 736 -28.19 14.07 -2.28
CA GLU A 736 -29.13 13.68 -3.33
C GLU A 736 -30.38 14.60 -3.34
N ASP A 737 -30.97 14.78 -4.52
CA ASP A 737 -32.18 15.57 -4.75
C ASP A 737 -33.45 14.87 -4.20
N ALA A 738 -34.65 15.36 -4.53
CA ALA A 738 -35.88 14.73 -4.07
C ALA A 738 -36.21 13.40 -4.77
N GLN A 739 -35.49 13.06 -5.83
CA GLN A 739 -35.67 11.87 -6.68
C GLN A 739 -34.56 10.82 -6.48
N GLY A 740 -33.51 11.15 -5.72
CA GLY A 740 -32.36 10.26 -5.47
C GLY A 740 -31.21 10.44 -6.45
N ASN A 741 -31.23 11.47 -7.30
CA ASN A 741 -30.09 11.78 -8.16
C ASN A 741 -29.02 12.49 -7.34
N LEU A 742 -27.74 12.12 -7.56
CA LEU A 742 -26.61 12.84 -6.97
C LEU A 742 -26.62 14.29 -7.46
N CYS A 743 -26.52 15.26 -6.54
CA CYS A 743 -26.36 16.67 -6.89
C CYS A 743 -24.86 16.93 -7.12
N PRO A 744 -24.36 17.03 -8.38
CA PRO A 744 -22.92 17.12 -8.61
C PRO A 744 -22.34 18.39 -8.02
N GLU A 745 -22.99 19.55 -8.18
CA GLU A 745 -22.48 20.83 -7.66
C GLU A 745 -22.59 20.99 -6.13
N ALA A 746 -23.07 19.99 -5.38
CA ALA A 746 -23.33 20.13 -3.94
C ALA A 746 -22.04 20.12 -3.11
N SER A 747 -21.83 21.22 -2.37
CA SER A 747 -20.69 21.48 -1.47
C SER A 747 -21.09 21.65 0.00
N ASN A 748 -22.25 21.11 0.39
CA ASN A 748 -22.80 21.28 1.74
C ASN A 748 -21.82 20.82 2.82
N GLN A 749 -21.59 21.67 3.84
CA GLN A 749 -20.94 21.27 5.08
C GLN A 749 -21.77 20.17 5.77
N LEU A 750 -21.20 18.98 5.91
CA LEU A 750 -21.78 17.88 6.68
C LEU A 750 -21.11 17.78 8.05
N GLN A 751 -21.86 17.26 9.02
CA GLN A 751 -21.45 16.98 10.39
C GLN A 751 -21.69 15.50 10.69
N PHE A 752 -20.73 14.85 11.36
CA PHE A 752 -20.72 13.42 11.65
C PHE A 752 -20.84 13.19 13.16
N SER A 753 -21.73 12.28 13.56
CA SER A 753 -21.89 11.87 14.96
C SER A 753 -21.92 10.35 15.03
N VAL A 754 -20.97 9.75 15.74
CA VAL A 754 -20.91 8.30 15.97
C VAL A 754 -21.25 7.99 17.43
N SER A 755 -22.05 6.96 17.66
CA SER A 755 -22.43 6.48 19.00
C SER A 755 -22.50 4.95 19.05
N GLY A 756 -22.32 4.37 20.24
CA GLY A 756 -22.30 2.93 20.46
C GLY A 756 -20.88 2.38 20.49
N ALA A 757 -20.69 1.17 19.98
CA ALA A 757 -19.43 0.40 20.06
C ALA A 757 -18.31 0.86 19.09
N GLY A 758 -18.36 2.12 18.63
CA GLY A 758 -17.47 2.68 17.62
C GLY A 758 -17.31 4.20 17.79
N ARG A 759 -16.32 4.77 17.09
CA ARG A 759 -16.00 6.21 17.12
C ARG A 759 -15.82 6.78 15.71
N PHE A 760 -16.03 8.08 15.56
CA PHE A 760 -15.56 8.81 14.39
C PHE A 760 -14.02 8.80 14.39
N ARG A 761 -13.40 8.46 13.25
CA ARG A 761 -11.94 8.43 13.09
C ARG A 761 -11.41 9.55 12.22
N ALA A 762 -12.07 9.77 11.08
CA ALA A 762 -11.78 10.85 10.15
C ALA A 762 -12.90 11.02 9.10
N ALA A 763 -12.84 12.09 8.31
CA ALA A 763 -13.58 12.27 7.07
C ALA A 763 -12.65 12.74 5.94
N ALA A 764 -12.99 12.44 4.69
CA ALA A 764 -12.31 12.94 3.49
C ALA A 764 -13.30 13.15 2.34
N ASN A 765 -13.12 14.22 1.56
CA ASN A 765 -13.94 14.53 0.39
C ASN A 765 -13.20 14.35 -0.95
N GLY A 766 -11.86 14.17 -0.94
CA GLY A 766 -11.05 14.01 -2.14
C GLY A 766 -10.79 15.32 -2.91
N ASN A 767 -11.12 16.47 -2.33
CA ASN A 767 -10.73 17.76 -2.90
C ASN A 767 -9.29 18.09 -2.50
N ALA A 768 -8.37 18.00 -3.45
CA ALA A 768 -6.96 18.33 -3.29
C ALA A 768 -6.67 19.78 -2.83
N ALA A 769 -7.64 20.69 -2.89
CA ALA A 769 -7.56 22.07 -2.44
C ALA A 769 -8.34 22.36 -1.13
N SER A 770 -8.84 21.34 -0.44
CA SER A 770 -9.63 21.46 0.80
C SER A 770 -8.75 21.45 2.05
N LEU A 771 -8.73 22.54 2.81
CA LEU A 771 -7.97 22.66 4.06
C LEU A 771 -8.73 22.18 5.32
N GLU A 772 -9.89 21.53 5.17
CA GLU A 772 -10.60 20.96 6.32
C GLU A 772 -9.87 19.76 6.91
N LEU A 773 -9.69 19.76 8.23
CA LEU A 773 -8.91 18.75 8.95
C LEU A 773 -9.63 17.41 8.99
N PHE A 774 -8.96 16.35 8.55
CA PHE A 774 -9.57 15.03 8.43
C PHE A 774 -10.17 14.49 9.74
N HIS A 775 -9.55 14.78 10.89
CA HIS A 775 -9.96 14.26 12.19
C HIS A 775 -11.10 15.04 12.87
N GLU A 776 -11.53 16.16 12.30
CA GLU A 776 -12.68 16.94 12.80
C GLU A 776 -13.99 16.29 12.35
N PRO A 777 -15.05 16.24 13.19
CA PRO A 777 -16.32 15.58 12.87
C PRO A 777 -17.21 16.41 11.92
N ARG A 778 -16.61 17.10 10.96
CA ARG A 778 -17.28 17.89 9.92
C ARG A 778 -16.42 17.99 8.67
N MET A 779 -17.06 17.98 7.49
CA MET A 779 -16.39 18.27 6.21
C MET A 779 -17.43 18.63 5.14
N GLN A 780 -17.07 19.50 4.20
CA GLN A 780 -17.86 19.80 3.01
C GLN A 780 -17.85 18.63 2.04
N ALA A 781 -19.01 18.36 1.45
CA ALA A 781 -19.09 17.52 0.26
C ALA A 781 -18.22 18.11 -0.87
N PHE A 782 -17.56 17.26 -1.64
CA PHE A 782 -16.93 17.61 -2.90
C PHE A 782 -17.57 16.81 -4.03
N GLN A 783 -18.03 17.52 -5.06
CA GLN A 783 -18.90 17.00 -6.11
C GLN A 783 -20.04 16.12 -5.55
N GLY A 784 -20.79 16.64 -4.56
CA GLY A 784 -21.91 15.96 -3.92
C GLY A 784 -21.57 14.82 -2.94
N GLN A 785 -20.28 14.52 -2.68
CA GLN A 785 -19.89 13.37 -1.86
C GLN A 785 -18.79 13.68 -0.83
N VAL A 786 -18.83 12.97 0.30
CA VAL A 786 -17.77 12.91 1.32
C VAL A 786 -17.81 11.54 2.01
N VAL A 787 -16.66 11.02 2.44
CA VAL A 787 -16.55 9.74 3.14
C VAL A 787 -16.22 9.99 4.61
N ALA A 788 -16.92 9.30 5.52
CA ALA A 788 -16.61 9.25 6.94
C ALA A 788 -16.08 7.86 7.33
N LEU A 789 -14.97 7.83 8.04
CA LEU A 789 -14.35 6.62 8.58
C LEU A 789 -14.87 6.40 10.01
N VAL A 790 -15.55 5.28 10.22
CA VAL A 790 -16.03 4.83 11.53
C VAL A 790 -15.13 3.70 12.02
N GLN A 791 -14.47 3.90 13.15
CA GLN A 791 -13.57 2.90 13.74
C GLN A 791 -14.27 2.12 14.84
N ALA A 792 -14.06 0.81 14.87
CA ALA A 792 -14.51 -0.05 15.97
C ALA A 792 -13.82 0.31 17.30
N THR A 793 -14.44 -0.07 18.41
CA THR A 793 -13.76 -0.13 19.72
C THR A 793 -13.40 -1.58 20.04
N ASN A 794 -12.73 -1.82 21.19
CA ASN A 794 -12.49 -3.17 21.72
C ASN A 794 -13.77 -3.84 22.27
N GLN A 795 -14.93 -3.20 22.12
CA GLN A 795 -16.22 -3.72 22.57
C GLN A 795 -17.08 -4.09 21.35
N ALA A 796 -17.69 -5.27 21.40
CA ALA A 796 -18.65 -5.71 20.40
C ALA A 796 -20.04 -5.12 20.70
N GLY A 797 -20.76 -4.68 19.69
CA GLY A 797 -22.08 -4.07 19.83
C GLY A 797 -22.53 -3.28 18.60
N PRO A 798 -23.71 -2.62 18.67
CA PRO A 798 -24.18 -1.75 17.61
C PRO A 798 -23.39 -0.44 17.57
N VAL A 799 -23.21 0.09 16.37
CA VAL A 799 -22.64 1.43 16.11
C VAL A 799 -23.63 2.18 15.23
N GLN A 800 -23.92 3.43 15.56
CA GLN A 800 -24.74 4.31 14.71
C GLN A 800 -23.89 5.50 14.26
N LEU A 801 -23.84 5.73 12.94
CA LEU A 801 -23.35 6.98 12.36
C LEU A 801 -24.57 7.81 11.90
N LYS A 802 -24.71 9.01 12.46
CA LYS A 802 -25.63 10.04 12.01
C LYS A 802 -24.87 11.11 11.24
N VAL A 803 -25.42 11.54 10.10
CA VAL A 803 -24.87 12.62 9.28
C VAL A 803 -25.94 13.67 9.01
N ALA A 804 -25.60 14.94 9.25
CA ALA A 804 -26.50 16.08 9.07
C ALA A 804 -25.81 17.21 8.31
N GLY A 805 -26.60 18.04 7.59
CA GLY A 805 -26.12 19.21 6.89
C GLY A 805 -27.22 20.26 6.79
N LYS A 806 -26.85 21.55 6.78
CA LYS A 806 -27.84 22.65 6.77
C LYS A 806 -28.70 22.58 5.50
N GLY A 807 -30.02 22.54 5.67
CA GLY A 807 -30.99 22.48 4.56
C GLY A 807 -31.22 21.08 3.97
N LEU A 808 -30.59 20.03 4.51
CA LEU A 808 -30.75 18.65 4.07
C LEU A 808 -31.48 17.81 5.12
N LYS A 809 -32.28 16.84 4.67
CA LYS A 809 -32.74 15.74 5.55
C LYS A 809 -31.54 14.88 5.95
N SER A 810 -31.26 14.84 7.26
CA SER A 810 -30.19 14.05 7.86
C SER A 810 -30.44 12.54 7.74
N ALA A 811 -29.38 11.76 7.70
CA ALA A 811 -29.42 10.30 7.60
C ALA A 811 -28.73 9.62 8.80
N VAL A 812 -29.10 8.36 9.04
CA VAL A 812 -28.48 7.47 10.03
C VAL A 812 -28.24 6.11 9.38
N ILE A 813 -27.08 5.52 9.63
CA ILE A 813 -26.77 4.13 9.27
C ILE A 813 -26.34 3.36 10.52
N SER A 814 -26.75 2.10 10.61
CA SER A 814 -26.33 1.17 11.67
C SER A 814 -25.26 0.23 11.13
N LEU A 815 -24.18 0.09 11.89
CA LEU A 815 -23.12 -0.89 11.71
C LEU A 815 -23.07 -1.79 12.97
N LYS A 816 -22.37 -2.91 12.88
CA LYS A 816 -22.21 -3.88 13.96
C LYS A 816 -20.71 -4.16 14.17
N THR A 817 -20.25 -4.17 15.42
CA THR A 817 -18.94 -4.73 15.79
C THR A 817 -19.13 -6.10 16.44
N GLU A 818 -18.31 -7.07 16.05
CA GLU A 818 -18.30 -8.44 16.59
C GLU A 818 -16.95 -8.74 17.23
N GLN A 819 -16.92 -9.63 18.23
CA GLN A 819 -15.64 -10.02 18.84
C GLN A 819 -14.73 -10.68 17.78
N PRO A 820 -13.41 -10.43 17.81
CA PRO A 820 -12.48 -11.11 16.93
C PRO A 820 -12.70 -12.63 16.96
N ALA A 821 -12.74 -13.26 15.78
CA ALA A 821 -12.76 -14.71 15.70
C ALA A 821 -11.53 -15.24 16.46
N LYS A 822 -11.75 -16.14 17.42
CA LYS A 822 -10.63 -16.80 18.13
C LYS A 822 -9.77 -17.50 17.08
N GLN A 823 -8.54 -17.02 16.89
CA GLN A 823 -7.53 -17.76 16.14
C GLN A 823 -7.41 -19.15 16.76
N LYS A 824 -7.45 -20.17 15.91
CA LYS A 824 -7.37 -21.59 16.28
C LYS A 824 -5.95 -22.10 16.14
#